data_AF-F4HMJ0-F1
#
_entry.id   AF-F4HMJ0-F1
#
_cell.length_a   1.000
_cell.length_b   1.000
_cell.length_c   1.000
_cell.angle_alpha   90.00
_cell.angle_beta   90.00
_cell.angle_gamma   90.00
#
_symmetry.space_group_name_H-M   'P 1'
#
loop_
_entity.id
_entity.type
_entity.pdbx_description
1 polymer ?
#
loop_
_entity_poly.entity_id
_entity_poly.type
_entity_poly.pdbx_seq_one_letter_code
_entity_poly.pdbx_strand_id
1 'polypeptide(L)'
;MDRKALSGIIILILIFSMAQVFRPVSATPSSVPVSSSDLLIPRKTGLNWVPLEEYSKLTGRTFPVMNEEAYKEAIKYAPFYLGRTPPLDQGNDNQLPSRVENTEYLPPVGDQGYVNSCTAWSSTYYVWTYMINWWRNNPHPDSPDEIMNPTFTYNLINGGSDSGSGMWDAMNVISTIGAVPLDAFPVYVLGEYGDPENYAWVWPNLTQWMIAPHNSGTYDMYIWQWYDSPNNPLYNYPGMWYILYLDNDTQWNYLKGLLYNGYVIQTAILVLPSFDYLNHPEYIIDRLDRYIRLSKYYSDMYWTSGDYATWTVEILLSWVQATYSNINPGSNITPSIELIKDVLTKDFGVSLDDTIPEAVQKINATFYTRFVNNETWWEEASFYLSAYSLKGEEWFVNNAFVDMYAIINLMLMLHYIPEGTYVASGLISYVDFPTFYQARVGGHAVTIIGYDDNATTPDGKGALLMVNSWGEEWGDKGFWKYSYEAARTYTYYDYRYKNKPYVISVRNLISLPVFISYDEAFVYVPKAAEYAPRLMTIVGIEHPFRGEVIDGVYNATTRGLITLAGIPIGIAVNDTPVGEHSFLDFWKDYISDIELAEASPEDIPQAHPFPESPMAFDVSNLAQNLVYYLQETGATPLYVDFYVGLKDILADNYTGTLYNFTILLNVNGEYKVLGSLEENITIPDGGSIVVPVEVPVVSYDKAPNNETLMYGNFNVSIYSIIPLSGARIVIGNESYELTAEEGGHYFYATAIAEKLRLPAGTYNYTIIVTYPNGEEVELPKRTVTISGPVVHIISPKDTIYNTTVIPVKVSVMHSLELVNITARVNGKLIELAYNETSGYYTGTVELGDGAYTLVVSATDVFNNTGVAKVYFVVNSGANVNTVTVENRQITVGTTGNVKVAVKGEKVVASVTTSAGVYEVEVPVVNNAPSIFVDSSALEEVVSGNANVTLVAGWNASVKATTEVGEPENVNGKLLYPVTIKADVKVGENGVAVIALRDINISKIYMIKNGQKVQLTTNENDPIAYYYIKNGVVFVVVKQDPTIVAYGSYVKSAPRRRIVSILTYNFLSYSWYKLYSGKFEELYNESLELGVDNETLALALEYHEKAAEYYAKVLELTGGNVLYHLSDVRIFAPLRKAYIYEMKAVKTLEKAIEEAKGKE
;
A
#
# COMPACT_ATOMS: atom_id res chain seq x y z
N MET A 1 32.29 -69.93 4.80
CA MET A 1 32.67 -68.50 4.85
C MET A 1 31.48 -67.70 5.36
N ASP A 2 31.73 -66.60 6.07
CA ASP A 2 30.70 -65.88 6.86
C ASP A 2 29.99 -64.81 6.00
N ARG A 3 28.66 -64.69 6.13
CA ARG A 3 27.87 -63.62 5.50
C ARG A 3 28.33 -62.22 5.91
N LYS A 4 28.92 -62.07 7.11
CA LYS A 4 29.48 -60.78 7.58
C LYS A 4 30.57 -60.19 6.65
N ALA A 5 31.31 -61.03 5.93
CA ALA A 5 32.29 -60.55 4.95
C ALA A 5 31.62 -59.89 3.73
N LEU A 6 30.47 -60.42 3.29
CA LEU A 6 29.73 -59.87 2.14
C LEU A 6 29.07 -58.54 2.49
N SER A 7 28.50 -58.42 3.69
CA SER A 7 27.98 -57.14 4.21
C SER A 7 29.06 -56.06 4.29
N GLY A 8 30.28 -56.40 4.72
CA GLY A 8 31.40 -55.46 4.77
C GLY A 8 31.82 -54.93 3.40
N ILE A 9 31.82 -55.79 2.36
CA ILE A 9 32.15 -55.39 0.99
C ILE A 9 31.02 -54.53 0.38
N ILE A 10 29.76 -54.89 0.59
CA ILE A 10 28.61 -54.08 0.12
C ILE A 10 28.61 -52.70 0.78
N ILE A 11 28.93 -52.60 2.08
CA ILE A 11 29.06 -51.31 2.77
C ILE A 11 30.25 -50.51 2.25
N LEU A 12 31.42 -51.13 1.95
CA LEU A 12 32.53 -50.39 1.33
C LEU A 12 32.20 -49.89 -0.08
N ILE A 13 31.48 -50.68 -0.89
CA ILE A 13 31.06 -50.25 -2.23
C ILE A 13 30.06 -49.09 -2.14
N LEU A 14 29.10 -49.13 -1.21
CA LEU A 14 28.17 -48.02 -0.96
C LEU A 14 28.88 -46.75 -0.46
N ILE A 15 29.88 -46.89 0.41
CA ILE A 15 30.69 -45.76 0.90
C ILE A 15 31.55 -45.14 -0.21
N PHE A 16 32.04 -45.94 -1.17
CA PHE A 16 32.76 -45.42 -2.34
C PHE A 16 31.85 -44.92 -3.47
N SER A 17 30.58 -45.32 -3.54
CA SER A 17 29.60 -44.72 -4.47
C SER A 17 28.95 -43.44 -3.94
N MET A 18 29.01 -43.17 -2.63
CA MET A 18 28.61 -41.90 -2.02
C MET A 18 29.74 -40.85 -1.99
N ALA A 19 30.72 -41.00 -2.90
CA ALA A 19 31.86 -40.10 -3.05
C ALA A 19 31.95 -39.42 -4.43
N GLN A 20 30.83 -39.31 -5.16
CA GLN A 20 30.63 -38.08 -5.93
C GLN A 20 30.44 -36.95 -4.92
N VAL A 21 31.28 -35.91 -5.01
CA VAL A 21 31.36 -34.90 -3.98
C VAL A 21 30.10 -34.04 -4.04
N PHE A 22 29.26 -34.13 -3.01
CA PHE A 22 28.32 -33.07 -2.64
C PHE A 22 29.14 -31.82 -2.33
N ARG A 23 29.46 -31.04 -3.37
CA ARG A 23 29.57 -29.60 -3.23
C ARG A 23 28.13 -29.11 -3.12
N PRO A 24 27.67 -28.57 -1.98
CA PRO A 24 26.69 -27.51 -2.08
C PRO A 24 27.38 -26.42 -2.92
N VAL A 25 26.97 -26.27 -4.18
CA VAL A 25 27.23 -25.03 -4.91
C VAL A 25 26.44 -23.98 -4.15
N SER A 26 27.14 -23.18 -3.34
CA SER A 26 26.54 -22.06 -2.63
C SER A 26 26.19 -21.01 -3.67
N ALA A 27 25.00 -21.14 -4.26
CA ALA A 27 24.43 -20.20 -5.22
C ALA A 27 23.96 -18.90 -4.53
N THR A 28 24.78 -18.35 -3.64
CA THR A 28 24.95 -16.90 -3.62
C THR A 28 25.40 -16.48 -5.01
N PRO A 29 24.76 -15.48 -5.65
CA PRO A 29 25.40 -14.76 -6.75
C PRO A 29 26.83 -14.40 -6.35
N SER A 30 27.78 -14.47 -7.29
CA SER A 30 29.18 -14.21 -6.99
C SER A 30 29.40 -12.74 -6.60
N SER A 31 29.24 -12.43 -5.31
CA SER A 31 29.45 -11.11 -4.71
C SER A 31 30.94 -10.76 -4.57
N VAL A 32 31.73 -11.21 -5.54
CA VAL A 32 33.07 -10.73 -5.84
C VAL A 32 32.87 -9.59 -6.84
N PRO A 33 32.84 -8.31 -6.40
CA PRO A 33 32.71 -7.18 -7.32
C PRO A 33 33.81 -7.25 -8.37
N VAL A 34 33.44 -7.09 -9.64
CA VAL A 34 34.35 -7.30 -10.78
C VAL A 34 35.57 -6.40 -10.60
N SER A 35 36.74 -7.01 -10.37
CA SER A 35 37.94 -6.24 -10.08
C SER A 35 38.31 -5.38 -11.29
N SER A 36 38.86 -4.19 -11.06
CA SER A 36 39.32 -3.33 -12.16
C SER A 36 40.44 -3.97 -13.01
N SER A 37 41.04 -5.07 -12.52
CA SER A 37 41.92 -5.95 -13.29
C SER A 37 41.19 -6.99 -14.16
N ASP A 38 39.98 -7.45 -13.80
CA ASP A 38 39.22 -8.45 -14.55
C ASP A 38 38.54 -7.87 -15.80
N LEU A 39 38.19 -6.57 -15.77
CA LEU A 39 37.50 -5.89 -16.88
C LEU A 39 38.27 -6.01 -18.22
N LEU A 40 39.60 -5.89 -18.17
CA LEU A 40 40.46 -5.85 -19.34
C LEU A 40 41.08 -7.22 -19.70
N ILE A 41 40.59 -8.33 -19.14
CA ILE A 41 41.08 -9.69 -19.46
C ILE A 41 40.33 -10.26 -20.67
N PRO A 42 41.03 -10.63 -21.77
CA PRO A 42 40.40 -11.32 -22.89
C PRO A 42 39.81 -12.66 -22.48
N ARG A 43 38.49 -12.79 -22.64
CA ARG A 43 37.79 -14.08 -22.52
C ARG A 43 38.11 -14.97 -23.74
N LYS A 44 37.91 -16.29 -23.66
CA LYS A 44 38.29 -17.26 -24.74
C LYS A 44 37.67 -16.92 -26.11
N THR A 45 36.48 -16.32 -26.11
CA THR A 45 35.71 -15.85 -27.27
C THR A 45 36.22 -14.55 -27.89
N GLY A 46 37.12 -13.81 -27.21
CA GLY A 46 37.47 -12.43 -27.56
C GLY A 46 36.40 -11.40 -27.18
N LEU A 47 35.60 -11.69 -26.16
CA LEU A 47 34.80 -10.70 -25.41
C LEU A 47 35.69 -10.02 -24.37
N ASN A 48 35.50 -8.71 -24.17
CA ASN A 48 36.25 -7.87 -23.24
C ASN A 48 35.24 -6.97 -22.51
N TRP A 49 35.39 -6.76 -21.20
CA TRP A 49 34.55 -5.79 -20.49
C TRP A 49 35.13 -4.38 -20.68
N VAL A 50 34.87 -3.82 -21.87
CA VAL A 50 35.31 -2.48 -22.27
C VAL A 50 34.46 -1.42 -21.55
N PRO A 51 35.00 -0.60 -20.63
CA PRO A 51 34.21 0.42 -19.94
C PRO A 51 33.77 1.54 -20.89
N LEU A 52 32.67 2.24 -20.59
CA LEU A 52 32.08 3.29 -21.41
C LEU A 52 33.09 4.24 -22.03
N GLU A 53 34.07 4.71 -21.25
CA GLU A 53 35.08 5.64 -21.74
C GLU A 53 35.99 5.02 -22.81
N GLU A 54 36.38 3.76 -22.65
CA GLU A 54 37.24 3.06 -23.62
C GLU A 54 36.44 2.65 -24.85
N TYR A 55 35.19 2.23 -24.69
CA TYR A 55 34.26 2.00 -25.80
C TYR A 55 34.03 3.30 -26.58
N SER A 56 33.86 4.42 -25.89
CA SER A 56 33.75 5.76 -26.50
C SER A 56 35.02 6.16 -27.25
N LYS A 57 36.21 5.85 -26.72
CA LYS A 57 37.51 6.11 -27.37
C LYS A 57 37.75 5.21 -28.58
N LEU A 58 37.26 3.97 -28.58
CA LEU A 58 37.41 2.98 -29.66
C LEU A 58 36.39 3.14 -30.79
N THR A 59 35.14 3.49 -30.46
CA THR A 59 34.02 3.59 -31.43
C THR A 59 33.66 5.03 -31.81
N GLY A 60 34.11 6.03 -31.04
CA GLY A 60 33.68 7.41 -31.16
C GLY A 60 32.30 7.72 -30.55
N ARG A 61 31.61 6.72 -29.97
CA ARG A 61 30.24 6.86 -29.45
C ARG A 61 30.23 7.17 -27.95
N THR A 62 29.83 8.38 -27.59
CA THR A 62 29.33 8.67 -26.24
C THR A 62 27.91 8.11 -26.09
N PHE A 63 27.67 7.26 -25.09
CA PHE A 63 26.30 6.97 -24.67
C PHE A 63 25.76 8.19 -23.88
N PRO A 64 24.50 8.62 -24.09
CA PRO A 64 23.92 9.68 -23.30
C PRO A 64 23.61 9.19 -21.88
N VAL A 65 23.83 10.06 -20.88
CA VAL A 65 23.19 9.91 -19.57
C VAL A 65 21.68 10.02 -19.79
N MET A 66 20.92 9.05 -19.31
CA MET A 66 19.50 8.89 -19.63
C MET A 66 18.60 9.91 -18.89
N ASN A 67 18.67 11.16 -19.37
CA ASN A 67 17.75 12.25 -19.02
C ASN A 67 16.51 12.24 -19.93
N GLU A 68 15.59 13.19 -19.73
CA GLU A 68 14.32 13.26 -20.47
C GLU A 68 14.51 13.42 -22.01
N GLU A 69 15.54 14.14 -22.47
CA GLU A 69 15.86 14.28 -23.90
C GLU A 69 16.43 12.99 -24.49
N ALA A 70 17.33 12.32 -23.76
CA ALA A 70 17.90 11.04 -24.13
C ALA A 70 16.86 9.92 -24.15
N TYR A 71 15.93 9.89 -23.18
CA TYR A 71 14.76 9.02 -23.20
C TYR A 71 13.90 9.26 -24.45
N LYS A 72 13.56 10.53 -24.74
CA LYS A 72 12.85 10.94 -25.97
C LYS A 72 13.64 10.65 -27.25
N GLU A 73 14.93 10.34 -27.18
CA GLU A 73 15.74 9.89 -28.32
C GLU A 73 15.77 8.36 -28.44
N ALA A 74 16.03 7.63 -27.35
CA ALA A 74 16.02 6.18 -27.30
C ALA A 74 14.69 5.58 -27.84
N ILE A 75 13.55 6.09 -27.36
CA ILE A 75 12.22 5.58 -27.77
C ILE A 75 11.87 5.83 -29.26
N LYS A 76 12.63 6.66 -30.00
CA LYS A 76 12.48 6.76 -31.46
C LYS A 76 13.03 5.53 -32.17
N TYR A 77 14.09 4.94 -31.61
CA TYR A 77 14.74 3.73 -32.12
C TYR A 77 13.97 2.48 -31.72
N ALA A 78 13.24 2.50 -30.61
CA ALA A 78 12.32 1.43 -30.22
C ALA A 78 11.31 1.07 -31.34
N PRO A 79 10.92 -0.21 -31.50
CA PRO A 79 9.81 -0.58 -32.35
C PRO A 79 8.48 0.00 -31.84
N PHE A 80 7.52 0.22 -32.74
CA PHE A 80 6.20 0.82 -32.44
C PHE A 80 6.22 2.05 -31.51
N TYR A 81 6.55 3.21 -32.09
CA TYR A 81 6.35 4.51 -31.46
C TYR A 81 5.32 5.34 -32.25
N LEU A 82 4.32 5.92 -31.58
CA LEU A 82 3.28 6.72 -32.21
C LEU A 82 3.87 7.96 -32.89
N GLY A 83 3.62 8.10 -34.20
CA GLY A 83 4.22 9.14 -35.05
C GLY A 83 5.49 8.73 -35.80
N ARG A 84 5.94 7.47 -35.69
CA ARG A 84 7.09 6.93 -36.44
C ARG A 84 6.83 6.91 -37.96
N THR A 85 7.69 7.59 -38.71
CA THR A 85 8.06 7.19 -40.08
C THR A 85 9.21 6.19 -39.97
N PRO A 86 9.28 5.08 -40.74
CA PRO A 86 10.28 4.02 -40.56
C PRO A 86 11.74 4.56 -40.47
N PRO A 87 12.42 4.47 -39.31
CA PRO A 87 13.68 5.22 -39.09
C PRO A 87 14.93 4.69 -39.79
N LEU A 88 14.80 3.63 -40.59
CA LEU A 88 15.82 3.17 -41.55
C LEU A 88 15.33 3.43 -42.99
N ASP A 89 14.93 4.67 -43.25
CA ASP A 89 14.81 5.19 -44.61
C ASP A 89 16.18 5.08 -45.33
N GLN A 90 16.16 4.75 -46.62
CA GLN A 90 17.25 4.01 -47.29
C GLN A 90 18.47 4.86 -47.70
N GLY A 91 18.91 5.82 -46.86
CA GLY A 91 19.73 6.94 -47.33
C GLY A 91 20.86 7.48 -46.44
N ASN A 92 21.12 6.95 -45.23
CA ASN A 92 22.24 7.42 -44.40
C ASN A 92 23.42 6.42 -44.40
N ASP A 93 24.44 6.72 -45.21
CA ASP A 93 25.68 5.94 -45.46
C ASP A 93 26.63 5.78 -44.25
N ASN A 94 26.17 6.01 -43.02
CA ASN A 94 26.94 5.67 -41.82
C ASN A 94 26.93 4.15 -41.64
N GLN A 95 27.97 3.49 -42.14
CA GLN A 95 28.21 2.07 -41.88
C GLN A 95 28.14 1.79 -40.37
N LEU A 96 27.28 0.85 -39.98
CA LEU A 96 27.27 0.31 -38.62
C LEU A 96 28.68 -0.22 -38.28
N PRO A 97 29.18 0.01 -37.05
CA PRO A 97 30.52 -0.46 -36.68
C PRO A 97 30.57 -1.99 -36.71
N SER A 98 31.65 -2.55 -37.23
CA SER A 98 31.78 -4.01 -37.44
C SER A 98 31.83 -4.86 -36.16
N ARG A 99 31.70 -4.25 -34.97
CA ARG A 99 31.57 -4.92 -33.67
C ARG A 99 30.85 -3.98 -32.68
N VAL A 100 29.94 -4.52 -31.88
CA VAL A 100 29.18 -3.87 -30.80
C VAL A 100 29.08 -4.82 -29.62
N GLU A 101 29.25 -4.34 -28.39
CA GLU A 101 29.24 -5.13 -27.16
C GLU A 101 28.59 -4.31 -26.04
N ASN A 102 27.38 -4.69 -25.63
CA ASN A 102 26.55 -3.98 -24.66
C ASN A 102 26.58 -4.72 -23.32
N THR A 103 27.74 -4.74 -22.65
CA THR A 103 27.91 -5.44 -21.36
C THR A 103 27.73 -4.55 -20.14
N GLU A 104 27.84 -3.22 -20.28
CA GLU A 104 28.02 -2.32 -19.13
C GLU A 104 26.92 -2.39 -18.07
N TYR A 105 25.64 -2.42 -18.46
CA TYR A 105 24.50 -2.50 -17.54
C TYR A 105 24.03 -3.94 -17.27
N LEU A 106 24.76 -4.97 -17.74
CA LEU A 106 24.41 -6.36 -17.42
C LEU A 106 24.71 -6.65 -15.93
N PRO A 107 23.89 -7.46 -15.25
CA PRO A 107 24.28 -8.05 -13.99
C PRO A 107 25.44 -9.06 -14.16
N PRO A 108 25.99 -9.58 -13.05
CA PRO A 108 26.79 -10.81 -13.06
C PRO A 108 26.13 -11.98 -13.81
N VAL A 109 26.89 -13.03 -14.10
CA VAL A 109 26.34 -14.20 -14.79
C VAL A 109 25.44 -14.99 -13.85
N GLY A 110 24.17 -15.09 -14.25
CA GLY A 110 23.13 -15.85 -13.57
C GLY A 110 23.21 -17.36 -13.81
N ASP A 111 22.58 -18.11 -12.91
CA ASP A 111 22.47 -19.56 -12.95
C ASP A 111 21.02 -19.95 -12.62
N GLN A 112 20.32 -20.58 -13.55
CA GLN A 112 18.96 -21.07 -13.34
C GLN A 112 18.90 -22.38 -12.52
N GLY A 113 20.06 -22.98 -12.25
CA GLY A 113 20.17 -24.28 -11.62
C GLY A 113 19.44 -25.36 -12.43
N TYR A 114 18.72 -26.23 -11.73
CA TYR A 114 17.98 -27.35 -12.34
C TYR A 114 16.54 -26.98 -12.78
N VAL A 115 16.16 -25.70 -12.75
CA VAL A 115 14.81 -25.23 -13.11
C VAL A 115 14.74 -24.90 -14.60
N ASN A 116 13.62 -25.17 -15.28
CA ASN A 116 13.41 -24.81 -16.69
C ASN A 116 12.97 -23.33 -16.84
N SER A 117 13.66 -22.42 -16.16
CA SER A 117 13.31 -20.98 -16.04
C SER A 117 14.11 -20.04 -16.96
N CYS A 118 14.85 -20.57 -17.93
CA CYS A 118 15.65 -19.81 -18.91
C CYS A 118 14.93 -18.58 -19.50
N THR A 119 13.63 -18.70 -19.80
CA THR A 119 12.77 -17.62 -20.29
C THR A 119 12.82 -16.39 -19.38
N ALA A 120 12.66 -16.59 -18.07
CA ALA A 120 12.65 -15.51 -17.08
C ALA A 120 14.06 -15.01 -16.71
N TRP A 121 15.08 -15.87 -16.81
CA TRP A 121 16.47 -15.43 -16.67
C TRP A 121 16.92 -14.57 -17.86
N SER A 122 16.49 -14.89 -19.08
CA SER A 122 16.75 -14.06 -20.26
C SER A 122 15.92 -12.76 -20.24
N SER A 123 14.61 -12.84 -19.99
CA SER A 123 13.72 -11.66 -19.99
C SER A 123 14.01 -10.73 -18.82
N THR A 124 14.01 -11.25 -17.59
CA THR A 124 13.93 -10.45 -16.37
C THR A 124 15.32 -10.24 -15.78
N TYR A 125 16.05 -11.33 -15.50
CA TYR A 125 17.37 -11.20 -14.89
C TYR A 125 18.36 -10.48 -15.82
N TYR A 126 18.48 -10.87 -17.09
CA TYR A 126 19.41 -10.21 -18.03
C TYR A 126 18.82 -8.97 -18.70
N VAL A 127 17.82 -9.12 -19.58
CA VAL A 127 17.34 -7.99 -20.39
C VAL A 127 16.72 -6.91 -19.52
N TRP A 128 15.84 -7.25 -18.59
CA TRP A 128 15.13 -6.24 -17.81
C TRP A 128 16.03 -5.48 -16.83
N THR A 129 16.91 -6.19 -16.11
CA THR A 129 17.95 -5.54 -15.30
C THR A 129 18.80 -4.58 -16.14
N TYR A 130 19.26 -5.00 -17.32
CA TYR A 130 20.06 -4.14 -18.20
C TYR A 130 19.30 -2.89 -18.61
N MET A 131 18.06 -3.03 -19.07
CA MET A 131 17.29 -1.90 -19.58
C MET A 131 16.90 -0.94 -18.46
N ILE A 132 16.49 -1.45 -17.29
CA ILE A 132 16.21 -0.62 -16.10
C ILE A 132 17.47 0.14 -15.64
N ASN A 133 18.63 -0.52 -15.55
CA ASN A 133 19.86 0.12 -15.08
C ASN A 133 20.47 1.07 -16.13
N TRP A 134 20.35 0.79 -17.44
CA TRP A 134 20.74 1.75 -18.48
C TRP A 134 19.85 3.01 -18.41
N TRP A 135 18.52 2.86 -18.27
CA TRP A 135 17.61 4.00 -18.09
C TRP A 135 17.91 4.79 -16.80
N ARG A 136 18.28 4.11 -15.70
CA ARG A 136 18.68 4.75 -14.43
C ARG A 136 20.13 5.26 -14.41
N ASN A 137 20.90 5.07 -15.49
CA ASN A 137 22.34 5.39 -15.57
C ASN A 137 23.15 4.77 -14.41
N ASN A 138 22.93 3.48 -14.15
CA ASN A 138 23.56 2.71 -13.07
C ASN A 138 24.44 1.57 -13.63
N PRO A 139 25.69 1.85 -14.04
CA PRO A 139 26.54 0.86 -14.71
C PRO A 139 27.07 -0.21 -13.74
N HIS A 140 27.20 -1.43 -14.24
CA HIS A 140 27.67 -2.63 -13.51
C HIS A 140 26.84 -2.96 -12.25
N PRO A 141 25.50 -3.14 -12.36
CA PRO A 141 24.65 -3.44 -11.20
C PRO A 141 25.07 -4.77 -10.54
N ASP A 142 25.46 -4.72 -9.27
CA ASP A 142 25.95 -5.89 -8.51
C ASP A 142 25.22 -6.12 -7.17
N SER A 143 24.36 -5.20 -6.73
CA SER A 143 23.54 -5.37 -5.54
C SER A 143 22.17 -6.01 -5.86
N PRO A 144 21.55 -6.74 -4.91
CA PRO A 144 20.24 -7.37 -5.14
C PRO A 144 19.09 -6.40 -5.44
N ASP A 145 19.15 -5.16 -4.94
CA ASP A 145 18.12 -4.13 -5.16
C ASP A 145 18.19 -3.50 -6.56
N GLU A 146 19.33 -3.62 -7.26
CA GLU A 146 19.54 -3.17 -8.64
C GLU A 146 19.11 -4.21 -9.68
N ILE A 147 19.15 -5.50 -9.32
CA ILE A 147 18.95 -6.65 -10.22
C ILE A 147 17.49 -7.12 -10.14
N MET A 148 16.88 -7.44 -11.28
CA MET A 148 15.47 -7.85 -11.34
C MET A 148 15.31 -9.37 -11.15
N ASN A 149 14.28 -9.78 -10.40
CA ASN A 149 14.11 -11.16 -9.95
C ASN A 149 13.50 -12.09 -11.04
N PRO A 150 14.21 -13.15 -11.50
CA PRO A 150 13.68 -14.06 -12.51
C PRO A 150 12.61 -14.99 -11.95
N THR A 151 12.67 -15.37 -10.68
CA THR A 151 11.72 -16.31 -10.07
C THR A 151 10.33 -15.70 -9.86
N PHE A 152 10.25 -14.37 -9.63
CA PHE A 152 8.98 -13.64 -9.64
C PHE A 152 8.27 -13.77 -11.00
N THR A 153 8.96 -13.44 -12.10
CA THR A 153 8.38 -13.60 -13.44
C THR A 153 8.12 -15.08 -13.75
N TYR A 154 9.08 -15.97 -13.47
CA TYR A 154 8.96 -17.40 -13.78
C TYR A 154 7.76 -18.04 -13.09
N ASN A 155 7.54 -17.76 -11.81
CA ASN A 155 6.42 -18.36 -11.09
C ASN A 155 5.09 -17.91 -11.67
N LEU A 156 4.93 -16.65 -12.07
CA LEU A 156 3.76 -16.21 -12.83
C LEU A 156 3.64 -16.97 -14.17
N ILE A 157 4.73 -17.10 -14.93
CA ILE A 157 4.70 -17.67 -16.30
C ILE A 157 4.96 -19.19 -16.41
N ASN A 158 4.97 -19.98 -15.33
CA ASN A 158 5.30 -21.42 -15.44
C ASN A 158 4.10 -22.34 -15.73
N GLY A 159 2.86 -21.88 -15.53
CA GLY A 159 1.66 -22.72 -15.67
C GLY A 159 1.67 -23.92 -14.71
N GLY A 160 1.82 -23.63 -13.41
CA GLY A 160 1.78 -24.59 -12.30
C GLY A 160 2.89 -25.65 -12.26
N SER A 161 3.88 -25.60 -13.16
CA SER A 161 4.77 -26.73 -13.43
C SER A 161 6.15 -26.35 -13.96
N ASP A 162 7.19 -27.12 -13.62
CA ASP A 162 8.54 -26.96 -14.16
C ASP A 162 8.68 -27.53 -15.59
N SER A 163 7.90 -26.95 -16.51
CA SER A 163 7.72 -27.38 -17.90
C SER A 163 8.33 -26.43 -18.94
N GLY A 164 8.68 -25.21 -18.55
CA GLY A 164 9.10 -24.12 -19.43
C GLY A 164 7.96 -23.15 -19.78
N SER A 165 8.32 -21.99 -20.33
CA SER A 165 7.41 -20.84 -20.48
C SER A 165 7.71 -19.96 -21.71
N GLY A 166 6.72 -19.23 -22.21
CA GLY A 166 6.83 -18.40 -23.40
C GLY A 166 7.49 -17.04 -23.16
N MET A 167 8.29 -16.58 -24.13
CA MET A 167 8.89 -15.24 -24.09
C MET A 167 7.83 -14.13 -24.25
N TRP A 168 6.71 -14.44 -24.92
CA TRP A 168 5.52 -13.59 -24.98
C TRP A 168 4.89 -13.36 -23.61
N ASP A 169 4.72 -14.41 -22.80
CA ASP A 169 4.15 -14.32 -21.45
C ASP A 169 5.07 -13.51 -20.52
N ALA A 170 6.39 -13.70 -20.65
CA ALA A 170 7.40 -12.92 -19.93
C ALA A 170 7.33 -11.42 -20.28
N MET A 171 7.13 -11.10 -21.57
CA MET A 171 6.96 -9.73 -22.04
C MET A 171 5.62 -9.11 -21.61
N ASN A 172 4.55 -9.91 -21.50
CA ASN A 172 3.31 -9.49 -20.83
C ASN A 172 3.61 -9.09 -19.38
N VAL A 173 4.11 -10.02 -18.54
CA VAL A 173 4.42 -9.71 -17.12
C VAL A 173 5.24 -8.44 -16.99
N ILE A 174 6.34 -8.30 -17.73
CA ILE A 174 7.21 -7.12 -17.63
C ILE A 174 6.52 -5.80 -18.05
N SER A 175 5.62 -5.83 -19.03
CA SER A 175 4.93 -4.60 -19.49
C SER A 175 3.70 -4.23 -18.65
N THR A 176 2.89 -5.22 -18.24
CA THR A 176 1.60 -5.00 -17.56
C THR A 176 1.69 -5.03 -16.03
N ILE A 177 2.59 -5.85 -15.47
CA ILE A 177 2.79 -6.03 -14.03
C ILE A 177 4.14 -5.43 -13.57
N GLY A 178 5.18 -5.56 -14.39
CA GLY A 178 6.56 -5.20 -14.10
C GLY A 178 7.35 -6.30 -13.41
N ALA A 179 8.37 -5.92 -12.65
CA ALA A 179 9.28 -6.84 -11.97
C ALA A 179 9.72 -6.31 -10.60
N VAL A 180 10.07 -7.21 -9.68
CA VAL A 180 10.59 -6.89 -8.36
C VAL A 180 12.12 -7.07 -8.31
N PRO A 181 12.84 -6.35 -7.43
CA PRO A 181 14.27 -6.58 -7.20
C PRO A 181 14.60 -7.99 -6.67
N LEU A 182 15.87 -8.38 -6.77
CA LEU A 182 16.34 -9.74 -6.53
C LEU A 182 16.21 -10.18 -5.07
N ASP A 183 16.28 -9.26 -4.11
CA ASP A 183 16.05 -9.50 -2.68
C ASP A 183 14.57 -9.43 -2.26
N ALA A 184 13.74 -8.71 -3.03
CA ALA A 184 12.31 -8.57 -2.77
C ALA A 184 11.53 -9.89 -2.95
N PHE A 185 12.10 -10.90 -3.60
CA PHE A 185 11.48 -12.22 -3.83
C PHE A 185 12.55 -13.34 -3.80
N PRO A 186 12.27 -14.57 -3.33
CA PRO A 186 13.31 -15.59 -3.26
C PRO A 186 13.67 -16.15 -4.65
N VAL A 187 14.97 -16.20 -4.96
CA VAL A 187 15.47 -16.79 -6.22
C VAL A 187 15.37 -18.32 -6.20
N TYR A 188 15.85 -18.94 -5.12
CA TYR A 188 15.75 -20.39 -4.88
C TYR A 188 15.03 -20.64 -3.56
N VAL A 189 14.11 -21.61 -3.55
CA VAL A 189 13.36 -22.03 -2.36
C VAL A 189 13.54 -23.53 -2.19
N LEU A 190 14.11 -23.95 -1.05
CA LEU A 190 14.05 -25.33 -0.61
C LEU A 190 12.65 -25.59 -0.03
N GLY A 191 11.93 -26.57 -0.56
CA GLY A 191 10.64 -27.00 0.00
C GLY A 191 10.79 -27.62 1.39
N GLU A 192 9.69 -27.86 2.10
CA GLU A 192 9.71 -28.40 3.48
C GLU A 192 10.49 -29.73 3.64
N TYR A 193 10.63 -30.49 2.56
CA TYR A 193 11.36 -31.78 2.53
C TYR A 193 12.84 -31.66 2.12
N GLY A 194 13.29 -30.46 1.70
CA GLY A 194 14.66 -30.21 1.26
C GLY A 194 14.98 -30.57 -0.19
N ASP A 195 14.02 -31.14 -0.94
CA ASP A 195 14.20 -31.47 -2.35
C ASP A 195 14.16 -30.21 -3.24
N PRO A 196 15.06 -30.08 -4.23
CA PRO A 196 15.23 -28.89 -5.07
C PRO A 196 14.28 -28.87 -6.28
N GLU A 197 13.04 -29.37 -6.14
CA GLU A 197 12.05 -29.47 -7.24
C GLU A 197 10.79 -28.60 -7.00
N ASN A 198 10.69 -27.92 -5.85
CA ASN A 198 9.41 -27.38 -5.36
C ASN A 198 9.23 -25.84 -5.52
N TYR A 199 9.83 -25.23 -6.55
CA TYR A 199 9.84 -23.77 -6.75
C TYR A 199 8.49 -23.16 -7.15
N ALA A 200 7.59 -23.95 -7.75
CA ALA A 200 6.35 -23.46 -8.38
C ALA A 200 5.28 -22.91 -7.41
N TRP A 201 5.53 -22.98 -6.09
CA TRP A 201 4.53 -22.70 -5.05
C TRP A 201 4.91 -21.54 -4.11
N VAL A 202 5.74 -20.61 -4.58
CA VAL A 202 6.00 -19.35 -3.86
C VAL A 202 5.48 -18.16 -4.64
N TRP A 203 4.92 -17.23 -3.88
CA TRP A 203 3.78 -16.42 -4.29
C TRP A 203 4.02 -14.95 -3.99
N PRO A 204 3.84 -14.02 -4.95
CA PRO A 204 3.99 -12.61 -4.65
C PRO A 204 2.87 -12.13 -3.75
N ASN A 205 3.24 -11.58 -2.59
CA ASN A 205 2.35 -10.90 -1.66
C ASN A 205 2.06 -9.46 -2.13
N LEU A 206 1.10 -8.79 -1.50
CA LEU A 206 0.70 -7.43 -1.87
C LEU A 206 1.89 -6.42 -1.90
N THR A 207 2.91 -6.57 -1.04
CA THR A 207 4.10 -5.69 -1.09
C THR A 207 4.89 -5.89 -2.38
N GLN A 208 5.07 -7.14 -2.82
CA GLN A 208 5.74 -7.46 -4.09
C GLN A 208 4.92 -7.00 -5.30
N TRP A 209 3.59 -7.16 -5.25
CA TRP A 209 2.68 -6.60 -6.25
C TRP A 209 2.68 -5.06 -6.29
N MET A 210 2.82 -4.38 -5.16
CA MET A 210 2.95 -2.91 -5.13
C MET A 210 4.31 -2.45 -5.69
N ILE A 211 5.37 -3.24 -5.53
CA ILE A 211 6.72 -2.91 -6.06
C ILE A 211 6.80 -3.10 -7.57
N ALA A 212 6.26 -4.20 -8.12
CA ALA A 212 6.50 -4.58 -9.52
C ALA A 212 6.17 -3.48 -10.55
N PRO A 213 5.04 -2.74 -10.43
CA PRO A 213 4.70 -1.60 -11.29
C PRO A 213 5.74 -0.48 -11.40
N HIS A 214 6.60 -0.29 -10.39
CA HIS A 214 7.69 0.70 -10.45
C HIS A 214 8.87 0.28 -11.35
N ASN A 215 8.91 -0.99 -11.77
CA ASN A 215 9.85 -1.50 -12.76
C ASN A 215 9.08 -2.18 -13.91
N SER A 216 8.04 -1.52 -14.45
CA SER A 216 7.27 -2.01 -15.62
C SER A 216 7.66 -1.32 -16.93
N GLY A 217 7.47 -2.04 -18.03
CA GLY A 217 7.69 -1.54 -19.39
C GLY A 217 6.52 -0.74 -19.95
N THR A 218 6.68 -0.24 -21.17
CA THR A 218 5.58 0.38 -21.90
C THR A 218 4.54 -0.67 -22.27
N TYR A 219 3.26 -0.37 -22.01
CA TYR A 219 2.14 -1.28 -22.33
C TYR A 219 2.13 -1.68 -23.82
N ASP A 220 2.55 -0.78 -24.70
CA ASP A 220 2.66 -1.01 -26.14
C ASP A 220 3.55 -2.21 -26.54
N MET A 221 4.38 -2.72 -25.63
CA MET A 221 5.13 -3.97 -25.81
C MET A 221 4.20 -5.18 -26.01
N TYR A 222 3.05 -5.21 -25.33
CA TYR A 222 2.11 -6.34 -25.33
C TYR A 222 0.73 -5.94 -25.88
N ILE A 223 0.67 -5.49 -27.15
CA ILE A 223 -0.59 -5.27 -27.88
C ILE A 223 -0.72 -6.31 -29.00
N TRP A 224 -1.07 -7.55 -28.60
CA TRP A 224 -1.18 -8.68 -29.53
C TRP A 224 -2.55 -8.77 -30.23
N GLN A 225 -3.66 -8.67 -29.47
CA GLN A 225 -4.99 -9.17 -29.86
C GLN A 225 -5.62 -8.63 -31.16
N TRP A 226 -5.16 -7.50 -31.73
CA TRP A 226 -5.73 -6.91 -32.96
C TRP A 226 -4.83 -6.97 -34.22
N TYR A 227 -3.53 -7.24 -34.08
CA TYR A 227 -2.58 -7.00 -35.19
C TYR A 227 -2.06 -8.25 -35.90
N ASP A 228 -2.18 -9.41 -35.28
CA ASP A 228 -1.67 -10.69 -35.80
C ASP A 228 -2.60 -11.36 -36.86
N SER A 229 -3.68 -10.69 -37.25
CA SER A 229 -4.54 -11.17 -38.35
C SER A 229 -3.83 -11.04 -39.70
N PRO A 230 -3.74 -12.10 -40.53
CA PRO A 230 -3.16 -12.00 -41.88
C PRO A 230 -3.90 -11.05 -42.84
N ASN A 231 -5.08 -10.58 -42.45
CA ASN A 231 -5.86 -9.58 -43.18
C ASN A 231 -5.63 -8.13 -42.67
N ASN A 232 -4.93 -7.95 -41.54
CA ASN A 232 -4.58 -6.63 -41.04
C ASN A 232 -3.46 -6.04 -41.92
N PRO A 233 -3.65 -4.85 -42.52
CA PRO A 233 -2.64 -4.28 -43.42
C PRO A 233 -1.28 -4.03 -42.72
N LEU A 234 -1.26 -3.89 -41.39
CA LEU A 234 -0.04 -3.63 -40.62
C LEU A 234 0.86 -4.87 -40.46
N TYR A 235 0.32 -6.08 -40.64
CA TYR A 235 1.02 -7.37 -40.50
C TYR A 235 2.30 -7.50 -41.35
N ASN A 236 2.41 -6.73 -42.44
CA ASN A 236 3.52 -6.84 -43.41
C ASN A 236 4.56 -5.70 -43.30
N TYR A 237 4.55 -4.90 -42.23
CA TYR A 237 5.46 -3.75 -42.06
C TYR A 237 6.58 -4.04 -41.03
N PRO A 238 7.86 -4.18 -41.47
CA PRO A 238 8.99 -4.43 -40.57
C PRO A 238 9.18 -3.34 -39.50
N GLY A 239 9.47 -3.73 -38.25
CA GLY A 239 9.76 -2.79 -37.16
C GLY A 239 8.54 -2.06 -36.59
N MET A 240 7.33 -2.55 -36.88
CA MET A 240 6.07 -2.08 -36.28
C MET A 240 5.69 -2.81 -34.99
N TRP A 241 6.48 -3.78 -34.51
CA TRP A 241 6.23 -4.56 -33.29
C TRP A 241 7.50 -4.68 -32.45
N TYR A 242 7.37 -4.84 -31.14
CA TYR A 242 8.47 -5.05 -30.20
C TYR A 242 9.21 -6.40 -30.37
N ILE A 243 8.86 -7.18 -31.39
CA ILE A 243 9.46 -8.46 -31.74
C ILE A 243 9.95 -8.42 -33.20
N LEU A 244 11.14 -8.96 -33.44
CA LEU A 244 11.82 -8.96 -34.73
C LEU A 244 12.05 -10.38 -35.26
N TYR A 245 11.82 -10.57 -36.56
CA TYR A 245 12.15 -11.82 -37.26
C TYR A 245 13.59 -11.79 -37.79
N LEU A 246 14.43 -12.69 -37.29
CA LEU A 246 15.86 -12.77 -37.59
C LEU A 246 16.15 -13.25 -39.03
N ASP A 247 15.24 -13.98 -39.66
CA ASP A 247 15.40 -14.45 -41.04
C ASP A 247 15.41 -13.31 -42.09
N ASN A 248 14.84 -12.15 -41.75
CA ASN A 248 14.55 -11.03 -42.64
C ASN A 248 15.69 -10.00 -42.63
N ASP A 249 16.37 -9.76 -43.77
CA ASP A 249 17.51 -8.83 -43.87
C ASP A 249 17.23 -7.41 -43.36
N THR A 250 16.00 -6.89 -43.53
CA THR A 250 15.62 -5.57 -43.02
C THR A 250 15.56 -5.56 -41.49
N GLN A 251 14.98 -6.61 -40.90
CA GLN A 251 14.85 -6.73 -39.45
C GLN A 251 16.17 -7.15 -38.79
N TRP A 252 17.02 -7.89 -39.50
CA TRP A 252 18.38 -8.21 -39.09
C TRP A 252 19.29 -6.96 -39.04
N ASN A 253 19.22 -6.08 -40.05
CA ASN A 253 19.94 -4.80 -40.01
C ASN A 253 19.36 -3.86 -38.93
N TYR A 254 18.05 -3.92 -38.67
CA TYR A 254 17.41 -3.19 -37.59
C TYR A 254 17.78 -3.73 -36.20
N LEU A 255 17.90 -5.05 -36.01
CA LEU A 255 18.48 -5.69 -34.81
C LEU A 255 19.90 -5.16 -34.55
N LYS A 256 20.78 -5.19 -35.57
CA LYS A 256 22.12 -4.58 -35.46
C LYS A 256 22.08 -3.08 -35.17
N GLY A 257 21.05 -2.38 -35.65
CA GLY A 257 20.78 -0.96 -35.34
C GLY A 257 20.36 -0.72 -33.88
N LEU A 258 19.50 -1.58 -33.31
CA LEU A 258 19.10 -1.53 -31.90
C LEU A 258 20.27 -1.86 -30.98
N LEU A 259 21.00 -2.94 -31.27
CA LEU A 259 22.22 -3.31 -30.57
C LEU A 259 23.23 -2.15 -30.64
N TYR A 260 23.48 -1.56 -31.82
CA TYR A 260 24.34 -0.37 -31.94
C TYR A 260 23.85 0.83 -31.11
N ASN A 261 22.53 0.99 -30.93
CA ASN A 261 21.96 2.05 -30.09
C ASN A 261 22.05 1.74 -28.58
N GLY A 262 22.44 0.54 -28.17
CA GLY A 262 22.66 0.16 -26.76
C GLY A 262 21.66 -0.86 -26.22
N TYR A 263 20.67 -1.29 -27.00
CA TYR A 263 19.70 -2.30 -26.55
C TYR A 263 20.38 -3.67 -26.33
N VAL A 264 19.85 -4.45 -25.39
CA VAL A 264 20.02 -5.92 -25.34
C VAL A 264 18.67 -6.57 -25.62
N ILE A 265 18.68 -7.77 -26.19
CA ILE A 265 17.52 -8.35 -26.87
C ILE A 265 17.39 -9.83 -26.52
N GLN A 266 16.22 -10.27 -26.05
CA GLN A 266 15.95 -11.69 -25.76
C GLN A 266 15.68 -12.45 -27.06
N THR A 267 16.13 -13.70 -27.15
CA THR A 267 15.81 -14.64 -28.24
C THR A 267 15.73 -16.05 -27.67
N ALA A 268 15.22 -17.01 -28.44
CA ALA A 268 15.39 -18.43 -28.14
C ALA A 268 16.28 -19.10 -29.18
N ILE A 269 17.00 -20.15 -28.76
CA ILE A 269 17.83 -20.99 -29.64
C ILE A 269 17.47 -22.47 -29.48
N LEU A 270 17.64 -23.27 -30.53
CA LEU A 270 17.51 -24.73 -30.42
C LEU A 270 18.80 -25.33 -29.86
N VAL A 271 18.72 -25.83 -28.63
CA VAL A 271 19.82 -26.53 -27.96
C VAL A 271 19.70 -28.04 -28.14
N LEU A 272 20.84 -28.70 -28.41
CA LEU A 272 20.95 -30.15 -28.32
C LEU A 272 21.31 -30.55 -26.88
N PRO A 273 21.01 -31.78 -26.43
CA PRO A 273 21.48 -32.34 -25.13
C PRO A 273 23.01 -32.50 -24.99
N SER A 274 23.79 -31.88 -25.87
CA SER A 274 25.26 -31.73 -25.82
C SER A 274 25.69 -30.29 -25.50
N PHE A 275 24.79 -29.30 -25.55
CA PHE A 275 25.07 -27.88 -25.31
C PHE A 275 25.37 -27.61 -23.83
N ASP A 276 24.67 -28.30 -22.93
CA ASP A 276 24.93 -28.34 -21.48
C ASP A 276 26.40 -28.74 -21.18
N TYR A 277 26.94 -29.64 -22.01
CA TYR A 277 28.25 -30.28 -21.84
C TYR A 277 29.40 -29.55 -22.56
N LEU A 278 29.22 -28.30 -22.99
CA LEU A 278 30.20 -27.53 -23.77
C LEU A 278 31.57 -27.38 -23.05
N ASN A 279 31.59 -27.41 -21.72
CA ASN A 279 32.81 -27.44 -20.90
C ASN A 279 33.15 -28.83 -20.29
N HIS A 280 32.36 -29.87 -20.56
CA HIS A 280 32.49 -31.23 -20.01
C HIS A 280 32.40 -32.34 -21.08
N PRO A 281 33.36 -32.38 -22.03
CA PRO A 281 33.31 -33.31 -23.16
C PRO A 281 33.40 -34.79 -22.79
N GLU A 282 33.99 -35.11 -21.64
CA GLU A 282 34.07 -36.47 -21.10
C GLU A 282 32.70 -37.16 -20.95
N TYR A 283 31.64 -36.39 -20.64
CA TYR A 283 30.28 -36.91 -20.49
C TYR A 283 29.59 -37.16 -21.84
N ILE A 284 29.99 -36.45 -22.90
CA ILE A 284 29.52 -36.73 -24.27
C ILE A 284 30.04 -38.10 -24.72
N ILE A 285 31.30 -38.41 -24.39
CA ILE A 285 31.94 -39.69 -24.73
C ILE A 285 31.28 -40.87 -23.99
N ASP A 286 31.00 -40.80 -22.68
CA ASP A 286 30.28 -41.88 -21.97
C ASP A 286 28.87 -42.10 -22.52
N ARG A 287 28.13 -41.02 -22.85
CA ARG A 287 26.82 -41.11 -23.49
C ARG A 287 26.93 -41.86 -24.83
N LEU A 288 27.82 -41.44 -25.72
CA LEU A 288 28.01 -42.08 -27.03
C LEU A 288 28.40 -43.56 -26.90
N ASP A 289 29.38 -43.89 -26.05
CA ASP A 289 29.84 -45.25 -25.79
C ASP A 289 28.72 -46.14 -25.18
N ARG A 290 27.87 -45.56 -24.31
CA ARG A 290 26.65 -46.21 -23.81
C ARG A 290 25.62 -46.45 -24.92
N TYR A 291 25.41 -45.50 -25.83
CA TYR A 291 24.47 -45.67 -26.95
C TYR A 291 24.95 -46.69 -27.98
N ILE A 292 26.25 -46.78 -28.27
CA ILE A 292 26.80 -47.84 -29.15
C ILE A 292 26.63 -49.24 -28.52
N ARG A 293 26.79 -49.36 -27.19
CA ARG A 293 26.47 -50.61 -26.48
C ARG A 293 24.99 -50.99 -26.60
N LEU A 294 24.09 -50.03 -26.47
CA LEU A 294 22.64 -50.25 -26.60
C LEU A 294 22.26 -50.60 -28.04
N SER A 295 22.73 -49.85 -29.05
CA SER A 295 22.41 -50.14 -30.45
C SER A 295 22.87 -51.54 -30.86
N LYS A 296 24.06 -51.96 -30.40
CA LYS A 296 24.54 -53.33 -30.59
C LYS A 296 23.65 -54.37 -29.90
N TYR A 297 23.24 -54.12 -28.65
CA TYR A 297 22.37 -55.04 -27.91
C TYR A 297 21.02 -55.24 -28.61
N TYR A 298 20.36 -54.18 -29.06
CA TYR A 298 19.09 -54.29 -29.80
C TYR A 298 19.28 -54.83 -31.22
N SER A 299 20.40 -54.54 -31.89
CA SER A 299 20.81 -55.17 -33.15
C SER A 299 20.89 -56.70 -33.02
N ASP A 300 21.66 -57.17 -32.03
CA ASP A 300 21.88 -58.59 -31.74
C ASP A 300 20.62 -59.30 -31.18
N MET A 301 19.59 -58.56 -30.75
CA MET A 301 18.33 -59.12 -30.23
C MET A 301 17.22 -59.25 -31.29
N TYR A 302 17.11 -58.32 -32.23
CA TYR A 302 16.03 -58.30 -33.23
C TYR A 302 16.45 -58.72 -34.64
N TRP A 303 17.68 -58.42 -35.07
CA TRP A 303 18.03 -58.47 -36.51
C TRP A 303 18.80 -59.73 -36.91
N THR A 304 19.26 -60.52 -35.95
CA THR A 304 19.87 -61.85 -36.16
C THR A 304 18.86 -63.00 -36.07
N SER A 305 17.57 -62.74 -35.90
CA SER A 305 16.53 -63.78 -35.81
C SER A 305 15.14 -63.29 -36.25
N GLY A 306 14.57 -63.92 -37.27
CA GLY A 306 13.25 -63.61 -37.82
C GLY A 306 13.31 -63.30 -39.32
N ASP A 307 12.15 -62.99 -39.91
CA ASP A 307 12.01 -62.77 -41.36
C ASP A 307 12.72 -61.50 -41.87
N TYR A 308 13.19 -60.63 -40.97
CA TYR A 308 13.91 -59.39 -41.29
C TYR A 308 15.42 -59.55 -41.45
N ALA A 309 16.00 -60.69 -41.03
CA ALA A 309 17.44 -60.95 -41.12
C ALA A 309 17.96 -61.06 -42.58
N THR A 310 17.05 -61.19 -43.55
CA THR A 310 17.33 -61.27 -44.99
C THR A 310 16.88 -60.04 -45.78
N TRP A 311 16.33 -59.03 -45.12
CA TRP A 311 15.95 -57.78 -45.79
C TRP A 311 17.20 -56.96 -46.12
N THR A 312 17.22 -56.38 -47.32
CA THR A 312 18.22 -55.37 -47.69
C THR A 312 17.73 -53.96 -47.33
N VAL A 313 18.66 -53.01 -47.27
CA VAL A 313 18.35 -51.60 -47.03
C VAL A 313 17.34 -51.03 -48.03
N GLU A 314 17.40 -51.42 -49.32
CA GLU A 314 16.42 -50.97 -50.32
C GLU A 314 14.99 -51.49 -50.03
N ILE A 315 14.85 -52.72 -49.53
CA ILE A 315 13.55 -53.32 -49.18
C ILE A 315 12.96 -52.59 -47.96
N LEU A 316 13.79 -52.32 -46.95
CA LEU A 316 13.44 -51.50 -45.78
C LEU A 316 12.91 -50.12 -46.20
N LEU A 317 13.67 -49.37 -47.00
CA LEU A 317 13.31 -48.00 -47.37
C LEU A 317 12.06 -47.95 -48.27
N SER A 318 11.92 -48.90 -49.19
CA SER A 318 10.72 -49.06 -50.02
C SER A 318 9.46 -49.31 -49.19
N TRP A 319 9.57 -50.15 -48.14
CA TRP A 319 8.48 -50.46 -47.23
C TRP A 319 8.10 -49.26 -46.34
N VAL A 320 9.09 -48.49 -45.87
CA VAL A 320 8.83 -47.24 -45.11
C VAL A 320 8.09 -46.24 -45.99
N GLN A 321 8.54 -46.03 -47.23
CA GLN A 321 7.93 -45.09 -48.19
C GLN A 321 6.46 -45.47 -48.48
N ALA A 322 6.20 -46.75 -48.76
CA ALA A 322 4.85 -47.26 -49.02
C ALA A 322 3.92 -47.13 -47.79
N THR A 323 4.43 -47.48 -46.61
CA THR A 323 3.65 -47.44 -45.36
C THR A 323 3.30 -46.00 -44.99
N TYR A 324 4.24 -45.07 -45.09
CA TYR A 324 3.99 -43.65 -44.82
C TYR A 324 2.95 -43.04 -45.77
N SER A 325 3.03 -43.36 -47.07
CA SER A 325 2.04 -42.88 -48.06
C SER A 325 0.63 -43.46 -47.87
N ASN A 326 0.51 -44.65 -47.26
CA ASN A 326 -0.80 -45.21 -46.90
C ASN A 326 -1.40 -44.55 -45.64
N ILE A 327 -0.56 -44.18 -44.68
CA ILE A 327 -0.98 -43.53 -43.42
C ILE A 327 -1.32 -42.05 -43.65
N ASN A 328 -0.56 -41.35 -44.49
CA ASN A 328 -0.72 -39.92 -44.77
C ASN A 328 -1.01 -39.65 -46.27
N PRO A 329 -2.26 -39.84 -46.75
CA PRO A 329 -2.63 -39.62 -48.15
C PRO A 329 -2.34 -38.19 -48.61
N GLY A 330 -1.45 -38.07 -49.60
CA GLY A 330 -1.03 -36.79 -50.20
C GLY A 330 0.31 -36.24 -49.68
N SER A 331 0.90 -36.84 -48.65
CA SER A 331 2.26 -36.50 -48.20
C SER A 331 3.35 -37.21 -49.01
N ASN A 332 4.49 -36.54 -49.25
CA ASN A 332 5.60 -37.08 -50.05
C ASN A 332 6.89 -37.18 -49.22
N ILE A 333 7.24 -38.40 -48.78
CA ILE A 333 8.47 -38.71 -48.03
C ILE A 333 9.68 -39.05 -48.93
N THR A 334 9.51 -39.07 -50.26
CA THR A 334 10.58 -39.43 -51.21
C THR A 334 11.89 -38.63 -51.04
N PRO A 335 11.87 -37.30 -50.78
CA PRO A 335 13.10 -36.56 -50.53
C PRO A 335 13.88 -37.06 -49.31
N SER A 336 13.19 -37.44 -48.23
CA SER A 336 13.82 -38.01 -47.04
C SER A 336 14.39 -39.41 -47.32
N ILE A 337 13.68 -40.24 -48.09
CA ILE A 337 14.17 -41.58 -48.48
C ILE A 337 15.46 -41.48 -49.30
N GLU A 338 15.52 -40.60 -50.30
CA GLU A 338 16.73 -40.42 -51.11
C GLU A 338 17.87 -39.79 -50.28
N LEU A 339 17.56 -38.92 -49.30
CA LEU A 339 18.56 -38.41 -48.34
C LEU A 339 19.15 -39.55 -47.50
N ILE A 340 18.32 -40.45 -46.96
CA ILE A 340 18.76 -41.61 -46.17
C ILE A 340 19.63 -42.56 -47.01
N LYS A 341 19.30 -42.77 -48.29
CA LYS A 341 20.16 -43.54 -49.21
C LYS A 341 21.53 -42.90 -49.38
N ASP A 342 21.56 -41.57 -49.52
CA ASP A 342 22.80 -40.80 -49.69
C ASP A 342 23.69 -40.85 -48.43
N VAL A 343 23.10 -40.66 -47.24
CA VAL A 343 23.73 -40.86 -45.91
C VAL A 343 24.42 -42.22 -45.84
N LEU A 344 23.65 -43.28 -46.03
CA LEU A 344 24.10 -44.66 -45.82
C LEU A 344 25.23 -45.01 -46.79
N THR A 345 25.11 -44.61 -48.05
CA THR A 345 26.08 -44.92 -49.10
C THR A 345 27.38 -44.13 -48.98
N LYS A 346 27.31 -42.81 -48.70
CA LYS A 346 28.49 -41.93 -48.66
C LYS A 346 29.24 -41.98 -47.33
N ASP A 347 28.52 -41.83 -46.21
CA ASP A 347 29.16 -41.58 -44.91
C ASP A 347 29.41 -42.82 -44.08
N PHE A 348 28.73 -43.93 -44.40
CA PHE A 348 28.84 -45.19 -43.66
C PHE A 348 29.27 -46.39 -44.53
N GLY A 349 29.39 -46.21 -45.85
CA GLY A 349 29.85 -47.26 -46.79
C GLY A 349 28.86 -48.42 -46.98
N VAL A 350 27.59 -48.19 -46.66
CA VAL A 350 26.51 -49.17 -46.74
C VAL A 350 26.02 -49.27 -48.19
N SER A 351 25.86 -50.49 -48.69
CA SER A 351 25.17 -50.73 -49.97
C SER A 351 23.67 -50.82 -49.72
N LEU A 352 22.86 -50.38 -50.68
CA LEU A 352 21.41 -50.61 -50.66
C LEU A 352 21.06 -52.11 -50.78
N ASP A 353 22.02 -52.92 -51.26
CA ASP A 353 21.98 -54.39 -51.30
C ASP A 353 22.47 -55.06 -50.00
N ASP A 354 23.08 -54.33 -49.05
CA ASP A 354 23.50 -54.92 -47.77
C ASP A 354 22.28 -55.42 -46.99
N THR A 355 22.39 -56.57 -46.33
CA THR A 355 21.38 -56.96 -45.33
C THR A 355 21.42 -56.01 -44.13
N ILE A 356 20.29 -55.83 -43.42
CA ILE A 356 20.25 -54.92 -42.26
C ILE A 356 21.36 -55.21 -41.23
N PRO A 357 21.71 -56.47 -40.88
CA PRO A 357 22.84 -56.77 -40.00
C PRO A 357 24.22 -56.34 -40.56
N GLU A 358 24.44 -56.46 -41.88
CA GLU A 358 25.68 -56.01 -42.53
C GLU A 358 25.79 -54.49 -42.55
N ALA A 359 24.69 -53.80 -42.89
CA ALA A 359 24.60 -52.35 -42.82
C ALA A 359 24.92 -51.85 -41.41
N VAL A 360 24.21 -52.32 -40.38
CA VAL A 360 24.43 -51.94 -38.98
C VAL A 360 25.86 -52.24 -38.52
N GLN A 361 26.49 -53.30 -39.02
CA GLN A 361 27.88 -53.62 -38.72
C GLN A 361 28.87 -52.62 -39.35
N LYS A 362 28.67 -52.22 -40.62
CA LYS A 362 29.46 -51.17 -41.29
C LYS A 362 29.29 -49.81 -40.62
N ILE A 363 28.06 -49.45 -40.27
CA ILE A 363 27.73 -48.21 -39.56
C ILE A 363 28.48 -48.14 -38.24
N ASN A 364 28.37 -49.18 -37.40
CA ASN A 364 29.09 -49.23 -36.12
C ASN A 364 30.62 -49.20 -36.30
N ALA A 365 31.17 -49.87 -37.33
CA ALA A 365 32.61 -49.86 -37.61
C ALA A 365 33.12 -48.47 -38.02
N THR A 366 32.40 -47.79 -38.91
CA THR A 366 32.70 -46.42 -39.33
C THR A 366 32.54 -45.45 -38.14
N PHE A 367 31.52 -45.65 -37.30
CA PHE A 367 31.32 -44.89 -36.07
C PHE A 367 32.50 -45.08 -35.10
N TYR A 368 32.90 -46.30 -34.73
CA TYR A 368 34.09 -46.51 -33.88
C TYR A 368 35.38 -45.90 -34.46
N THR A 369 35.53 -45.89 -35.79
CA THR A 369 36.75 -45.40 -36.46
C THR A 369 36.82 -43.86 -36.49
N ARG A 370 35.70 -43.18 -36.74
CA ARG A 370 35.60 -41.71 -36.56
C ARG A 370 35.61 -41.35 -35.06
N PHE A 371 34.75 -41.96 -34.24
CA PHE A 371 34.28 -41.48 -32.92
C PHE A 371 35.07 -41.91 -31.68
N VAL A 372 35.89 -42.96 -31.75
CA VAL A 372 36.58 -43.49 -30.55
C VAL A 372 38.11 -43.51 -30.71
N ASN A 373 38.63 -43.40 -31.94
CA ASN A 373 40.05 -43.60 -32.25
C ASN A 373 40.76 -42.39 -32.88
N ASN A 374 40.09 -41.25 -33.08
CA ASN A 374 40.65 -40.09 -33.77
C ASN A 374 40.95 -38.93 -32.80
N GLU A 375 42.23 -38.75 -32.44
CA GLU A 375 42.65 -37.70 -31.49
C GLU A 375 42.44 -36.27 -32.03
N THR A 376 42.51 -36.04 -33.36
CA THR A 376 42.47 -34.68 -33.92
C THR A 376 41.07 -34.12 -34.11
N TRP A 377 40.07 -34.97 -34.37
CA TRP A 377 38.69 -34.50 -34.45
C TRP A 377 38.26 -33.87 -33.10
N TRP A 378 38.80 -34.28 -31.95
CA TRP A 378 38.41 -33.61 -30.71
C TRP A 378 38.73 -32.10 -30.68
N GLU A 379 39.77 -31.62 -31.37
CA GLU A 379 39.99 -30.18 -31.57
C GLU A 379 38.92 -29.57 -32.50
N GLU A 380 38.54 -30.27 -33.57
CA GLU A 380 37.50 -29.86 -34.52
C GLU A 380 36.10 -29.81 -33.86
N ALA A 381 35.65 -30.82 -33.11
CA ALA A 381 34.34 -30.74 -32.43
C ALA A 381 34.34 -29.89 -31.16
N SER A 382 35.47 -29.71 -30.46
CA SER A 382 35.58 -28.62 -29.48
C SER A 382 35.19 -27.31 -30.16
N PHE A 383 35.78 -27.06 -31.33
CA PHE A 383 35.57 -25.85 -32.13
C PHE A 383 34.14 -25.74 -32.68
N TYR A 384 33.59 -26.79 -33.31
CA TYR A 384 32.21 -26.82 -33.81
C TYR A 384 31.15 -26.69 -32.69
N LEU A 385 31.28 -27.43 -31.57
CA LEU A 385 30.37 -27.31 -30.43
C LEU A 385 30.45 -25.92 -29.78
N SER A 386 31.64 -25.31 -29.74
CA SER A 386 31.84 -23.96 -29.19
C SER A 386 31.27 -22.83 -30.04
N ALA A 387 30.86 -23.09 -31.29
CA ALA A 387 30.59 -22.04 -32.28
C ALA A 387 29.34 -22.19 -33.16
N TYR A 388 28.57 -23.30 -33.08
CA TYR A 388 27.39 -23.52 -33.94
C TYR A 388 26.16 -24.13 -33.29
N SER A 389 24.99 -23.62 -33.70
CA SER A 389 23.90 -24.52 -34.09
C SER A 389 23.95 -24.80 -35.59
N LEU A 390 24.53 -25.94 -35.94
CA LEU A 390 24.11 -26.79 -37.06
C LEU A 390 23.90 -26.13 -38.45
N LYS A 391 24.97 -25.53 -38.99
CA LYS A 391 25.20 -25.52 -40.45
C LYS A 391 26.60 -26.03 -40.74
N GLY A 392 26.69 -26.87 -41.77
CA GLY A 392 27.86 -27.70 -42.06
C GLY A 392 27.44 -29.15 -42.30
N GLU A 393 28.13 -29.82 -43.21
CA GLU A 393 27.74 -31.14 -43.73
C GLU A 393 27.89 -32.27 -42.68
N GLU A 394 28.45 -31.96 -41.51
CA GLU A 394 28.57 -32.87 -40.37
C GLU A 394 27.28 -33.05 -39.54
N TRP A 395 26.24 -32.23 -39.79
CA TRP A 395 24.88 -32.46 -39.26
C TRP A 395 24.37 -33.89 -39.53
N PHE A 396 24.83 -34.49 -40.63
CA PHE A 396 24.57 -35.90 -40.97
C PHE A 396 25.05 -36.89 -39.92
N VAL A 397 26.22 -36.73 -39.30
CA VAL A 397 26.89 -37.89 -38.66
C VAL A 397 26.31 -38.24 -37.29
N ASN A 398 25.79 -37.25 -36.56
CA ASN A 398 24.98 -37.49 -35.36
C ASN A 398 23.55 -37.95 -35.73
N ASN A 399 22.90 -37.29 -36.70
CA ASN A 399 21.52 -37.60 -37.04
C ASN A 399 21.37 -38.95 -37.77
N ALA A 400 22.32 -39.38 -38.58
CA ALA A 400 22.29 -40.68 -39.25
C ALA A 400 22.13 -41.86 -38.29
N PHE A 401 22.71 -41.77 -37.09
CA PHE A 401 22.51 -42.76 -36.04
C PHE A 401 21.10 -42.65 -35.45
N VAL A 402 20.65 -41.44 -35.11
CA VAL A 402 19.33 -41.18 -34.50
C VAL A 402 18.17 -41.48 -35.46
N ASP A 403 18.20 -40.97 -36.70
CA ASP A 403 17.19 -41.19 -37.74
C ASP A 403 17.10 -42.66 -38.14
N MET A 404 18.23 -43.37 -38.27
CA MET A 404 18.20 -44.80 -38.55
C MET A 404 17.69 -45.60 -37.34
N TYR A 405 18.03 -45.21 -36.11
CA TYR A 405 17.44 -45.80 -34.92
C TYR A 405 15.94 -45.51 -34.83
N ALA A 406 15.50 -44.31 -35.22
CA ALA A 406 14.10 -43.92 -35.32
C ALA A 406 13.37 -44.70 -36.42
N ILE A 407 13.99 -44.94 -37.58
CA ILE A 407 13.45 -45.77 -38.67
C ILE A 407 13.32 -47.24 -38.21
N ILE A 408 14.35 -47.78 -37.56
CA ILE A 408 14.36 -49.12 -36.95
C ILE A 408 13.24 -49.28 -35.92
N ASN A 409 13.02 -48.26 -35.07
CA ASN A 409 11.99 -48.30 -34.04
C ASN A 409 10.57 -47.96 -34.55
N LEU A 410 10.45 -47.10 -35.55
CA LEU A 410 9.22 -46.89 -36.32
C LEU A 410 8.80 -48.20 -36.99
N MET A 411 9.76 -48.96 -37.52
CA MET A 411 9.55 -50.32 -38.02
C MET A 411 9.02 -51.25 -36.91
N LEU A 412 9.63 -51.25 -35.72
CA LEU A 412 9.18 -52.07 -34.60
C LEU A 412 7.76 -51.68 -34.16
N MET A 413 7.44 -50.39 -34.03
CA MET A 413 6.09 -49.91 -33.70
C MET A 413 5.05 -50.35 -34.75
N LEU A 414 5.37 -50.20 -36.04
CA LEU A 414 4.50 -50.62 -37.15
C LEU A 414 4.37 -52.16 -37.27
N HIS A 415 5.40 -52.92 -36.87
CA HIS A 415 5.37 -54.38 -36.85
C HIS A 415 4.48 -54.94 -35.73
N TYR A 416 4.36 -54.23 -34.61
CA TYR A 416 3.45 -54.56 -33.50
C TYR A 416 1.98 -54.17 -33.75
N ILE A 417 1.57 -53.91 -35.00
CA ILE A 417 0.18 -53.72 -35.42
C ILE A 417 -0.33 -54.99 -36.15
N PRO A 418 -1.09 -55.88 -35.49
CA PRO A 418 -1.83 -56.92 -36.18
C PRO A 418 -2.96 -56.30 -37.03
N GLU A 419 -3.19 -56.82 -38.22
CA GLU A 419 -4.27 -56.37 -39.11
C GLU A 419 -5.63 -56.35 -38.38
N GLY A 420 -6.22 -55.17 -38.22
CA GLY A 420 -7.61 -55.00 -37.80
C GLY A 420 -7.90 -54.77 -36.30
N THR A 421 -6.92 -54.37 -35.49
CA THR A 421 -7.16 -53.99 -34.07
C THR A 421 -6.89 -52.50 -33.81
N TYR A 422 -7.68 -51.89 -32.91
CA TYR A 422 -7.62 -50.48 -32.45
C TYR A 422 -8.07 -49.38 -33.44
N VAL A 423 -9.39 -49.17 -33.50
CA VAL A 423 -10.03 -47.93 -34.00
C VAL A 423 -11.14 -47.46 -33.03
N ALA A 424 -11.00 -47.76 -31.72
CA ALA A 424 -12.11 -47.67 -30.76
C ALA A 424 -11.73 -47.28 -29.31
N SER A 425 -10.47 -46.96 -29.03
CA SER A 425 -10.01 -46.57 -27.68
C SER A 425 -8.69 -45.80 -27.79
N GLY A 426 -8.69 -44.50 -27.49
CA GLY A 426 -7.54 -43.59 -27.63
C GLY A 426 -6.46 -43.73 -26.55
N LEU A 427 -6.12 -44.96 -26.15
CA LEU A 427 -5.16 -45.24 -25.08
C LEU A 427 -4.16 -46.32 -25.51
N ILE A 428 -2.99 -45.88 -25.98
CA ILE A 428 -1.77 -46.69 -25.99
C ILE A 428 -0.90 -46.19 -24.84
N SER A 429 -0.73 -47.02 -23.81
CA SER A 429 0.20 -46.71 -22.72
C SER A 429 1.64 -46.75 -23.26
N TYR A 430 2.41 -45.69 -23.01
CA TYR A 430 3.80 -45.57 -23.46
C TYR A 430 4.68 -46.71 -22.92
N VAL A 431 5.38 -47.40 -23.82
CA VAL A 431 6.45 -48.34 -23.46
C VAL A 431 7.80 -47.66 -23.65
N ASP A 432 8.27 -46.97 -22.61
CA ASP A 432 9.64 -46.47 -22.37
C ASP A 432 10.38 -45.70 -23.51
N PHE A 433 9.65 -45.16 -24.47
CA PHE A 433 10.20 -44.26 -25.50
C PHE A 433 10.69 -42.84 -25.09
N PRO A 434 10.37 -42.25 -23.92
CA PRO A 434 10.71 -40.85 -23.63
C PRO A 434 12.19 -40.49 -23.70
N THR A 435 13.09 -41.35 -23.24
CA THR A 435 14.49 -41.00 -22.91
C THR A 435 15.42 -40.70 -24.11
N PHE A 436 14.92 -40.81 -25.35
CA PHE A 436 15.63 -40.33 -26.55
C PHE A 436 14.81 -39.30 -27.34
N TYR A 437 13.48 -39.42 -27.38
CA TYR A 437 12.62 -38.51 -28.13
C TYR A 437 12.19 -37.25 -27.35
N GLN A 438 12.31 -37.23 -26.02
CA GLN A 438 12.23 -36.01 -25.21
C GLN A 438 13.55 -35.23 -25.19
N ALA A 439 14.15 -35.01 -26.36
CA ALA A 439 14.74 -33.69 -26.58
C ALA A 439 13.56 -32.71 -26.59
N ARG A 440 13.24 -32.09 -25.44
CA ARG A 440 12.12 -31.15 -25.28
C ARG A 440 12.18 -30.15 -26.45
N VAL A 441 11.19 -30.16 -27.35
CA VAL A 441 11.24 -29.40 -28.62
C VAL A 441 10.83 -27.94 -28.39
N GLY A 442 11.46 -27.32 -27.38
CA GLY A 442 11.36 -25.90 -27.06
C GLY A 442 12.67 -25.19 -27.38
N GLY A 443 12.60 -23.88 -27.58
CA GLY A 443 13.79 -23.05 -27.61
C GLY A 443 14.29 -22.78 -26.19
N HIS A 444 15.61 -22.79 -25.99
CA HIS A 444 16.26 -22.30 -24.78
C HIS A 444 16.43 -20.78 -24.89
N ALA A 445 15.85 -20.03 -23.96
CA ALA A 445 15.81 -18.58 -24.02
C ALA A 445 17.11 -17.95 -23.49
N VAL A 446 17.66 -17.01 -24.25
CA VAL A 446 19.01 -16.45 -24.08
C VAL A 446 19.07 -14.98 -24.54
N THR A 447 20.09 -14.24 -24.13
CA THR A 447 20.15 -12.79 -24.41
C THR A 447 21.25 -12.44 -25.41
N ILE A 448 20.86 -11.74 -26.48
CA ILE A 448 21.76 -11.09 -27.44
C ILE A 448 22.24 -9.77 -26.84
N ILE A 449 23.56 -9.62 -26.70
CA ILE A 449 24.22 -8.46 -26.09
C ILE A 449 25.09 -7.68 -27.08
N GLY A 450 25.11 -8.06 -28.35
CA GLY A 450 25.96 -7.40 -29.35
C GLY A 450 26.19 -8.26 -30.58
N TYR A 451 27.17 -7.85 -31.41
CA TYR A 451 27.59 -8.58 -32.60
C TYR A 451 29.04 -8.27 -32.98
N ASP A 452 29.63 -9.13 -33.81
CA ASP A 452 31.00 -9.04 -34.30
C ASP A 452 31.05 -9.57 -35.74
N ASP A 453 30.98 -8.68 -36.74
CA ASP A 453 31.03 -8.99 -38.17
C ASP A 453 32.37 -9.63 -38.60
N ASN A 454 33.41 -9.46 -37.78
CA ASN A 454 34.73 -10.02 -38.03
C ASN A 454 34.96 -11.36 -37.35
N ALA A 455 34.01 -11.84 -36.52
CA ALA A 455 34.07 -13.16 -35.93
C ALA A 455 34.18 -14.23 -37.03
N THR A 456 35.29 -14.96 -37.02
CA THR A 456 35.44 -16.18 -37.83
C THR A 456 34.76 -17.32 -37.09
N THR A 457 33.75 -17.92 -37.69
CA THR A 457 33.03 -19.08 -37.15
C THR A 457 33.06 -20.20 -38.21
N PRO A 458 33.12 -21.49 -37.84
CA PRO A 458 33.24 -22.62 -38.77
C PRO A 458 32.40 -22.64 -40.08
N ASP A 459 31.20 -22.05 -40.16
CA ASP A 459 30.42 -21.98 -41.42
C ASP A 459 30.53 -20.65 -42.19
N GLY A 460 31.11 -19.60 -41.58
CA GLY A 460 30.95 -18.24 -42.10
C GLY A 460 31.68 -17.13 -41.35
N LYS A 461 31.24 -15.90 -41.61
CA LYS A 461 31.70 -14.70 -40.90
C LYS A 461 30.54 -13.98 -40.27
N GLY A 462 30.79 -13.46 -39.07
CA GLY A 462 29.83 -12.71 -38.29
C GLY A 462 29.15 -13.58 -37.23
N ALA A 463 29.13 -13.09 -36.00
CA ALA A 463 28.41 -13.71 -34.90
C ALA A 463 27.73 -12.67 -34.02
N LEU A 464 26.54 -13.01 -33.53
CA LEU A 464 25.92 -12.39 -32.38
C LEU A 464 26.73 -12.74 -31.12
N LEU A 465 26.76 -11.82 -30.16
CA LEU A 465 27.40 -12.00 -28.86
C LEU A 465 26.30 -12.32 -27.86
N MET A 466 26.46 -13.39 -27.08
CA MET A 466 25.38 -13.98 -26.30
C MET A 466 25.78 -14.23 -24.83
N VAL A 467 24.83 -14.12 -23.91
CA VAL A 467 24.97 -14.53 -22.50
C VAL A 467 23.92 -15.58 -22.12
N ASN A 468 24.32 -16.56 -21.31
CA ASN A 468 23.52 -17.72 -20.89
C ASN A 468 23.23 -17.69 -19.38
N SER A 469 22.20 -18.42 -18.94
CA SER A 469 21.77 -18.52 -17.54
C SER A 469 22.25 -19.81 -16.85
N TRP A 470 23.45 -20.31 -17.17
CA TRP A 470 24.04 -21.56 -16.65
C TRP A 470 25.35 -21.33 -15.86
N GLY A 471 25.49 -20.16 -15.24
CA GLY A 471 26.63 -19.82 -14.37
C GLY A 471 27.96 -19.59 -15.10
N GLU A 472 28.98 -19.15 -14.36
CA GLU A 472 30.32 -18.90 -14.90
C GLU A 472 31.12 -20.19 -15.20
N GLU A 473 30.70 -21.36 -14.70
CA GLU A 473 31.34 -22.64 -15.03
C GLU A 473 30.94 -23.15 -16.43
N TRP A 474 29.89 -22.61 -17.06
CA TRP A 474 29.49 -22.92 -18.44
C TRP A 474 30.07 -21.92 -19.46
N GLY A 475 30.32 -22.40 -20.69
CA GLY A 475 30.80 -21.58 -21.80
C GLY A 475 32.10 -20.82 -21.51
N ASP A 476 32.17 -19.58 -21.98
CA ASP A 476 33.28 -18.66 -21.73
C ASP A 476 32.95 -17.69 -20.59
N LYS A 477 32.94 -18.23 -19.36
CA LYS A 477 32.41 -17.56 -18.15
C LYS A 477 30.99 -17.05 -18.38
N GLY A 478 30.07 -17.91 -18.84
CA GLY A 478 28.65 -17.58 -19.10
C GLY A 478 28.30 -17.11 -20.53
N PHE A 479 29.27 -16.81 -21.38
CA PHE A 479 29.04 -16.19 -22.71
C PHE A 479 29.50 -17.11 -23.85
N TRP A 480 28.98 -16.88 -25.06
CA TRP A 480 29.49 -17.49 -26.29
C TRP A 480 29.22 -16.60 -27.52
N LYS A 481 29.69 -17.04 -28.70
CA LYS A 481 29.40 -16.41 -29.99
C LYS A 481 28.43 -17.29 -30.80
N TYR A 482 27.34 -16.71 -31.28
CA TYR A 482 26.31 -17.39 -32.06
C TYR A 482 26.33 -16.85 -33.49
N SER A 483 26.83 -17.65 -34.42
CA SER A 483 27.07 -17.28 -35.82
C SER A 483 25.82 -16.79 -36.56
N TYR A 484 26.00 -15.88 -37.51
CA TYR A 484 24.89 -15.27 -38.25
C TYR A 484 24.08 -16.26 -39.09
N GLU A 485 24.72 -17.25 -39.69
CA GLU A 485 24.03 -18.29 -40.47
C GLU A 485 23.21 -19.22 -39.56
N ALA A 486 23.72 -19.56 -38.37
CA ALA A 486 23.00 -20.33 -37.36
C ALA A 486 21.74 -19.59 -36.88
N ALA A 487 21.89 -18.30 -36.54
CA ALA A 487 20.82 -17.39 -36.13
C ALA A 487 19.77 -17.08 -37.23
N ARG A 488 19.90 -17.67 -38.42
CA ARG A 488 19.02 -17.45 -39.60
C ARG A 488 18.66 -18.77 -40.30
N THR A 489 18.71 -19.90 -39.60
CA THR A 489 18.46 -21.24 -40.18
C THR A 489 17.13 -21.85 -39.72
N TYR A 490 16.14 -21.78 -40.60
CA TYR A 490 14.78 -22.29 -40.42
C TYR A 490 14.72 -23.75 -39.93
N THR A 491 13.79 -24.04 -39.01
CA THR A 491 13.53 -25.41 -38.53
C THR A 491 12.05 -25.84 -38.50
N TYR A 492 11.08 -24.97 -38.80
CA TYR A 492 9.66 -25.36 -38.86
C TYR A 492 8.85 -24.76 -40.03
N TYR A 493 7.62 -25.24 -40.17
CA TYR A 493 6.73 -25.04 -41.31
C TYR A 493 5.97 -23.71 -41.26
N ASP A 494 6.21 -22.85 -42.24
CA ASP A 494 5.70 -21.49 -42.29
C ASP A 494 4.67 -21.29 -43.43
N TYR A 495 3.44 -20.92 -43.07
CA TYR A 495 2.36 -20.60 -44.03
C TYR A 495 2.70 -19.41 -44.95
N ARG A 496 3.65 -18.55 -44.57
CA ARG A 496 4.16 -17.42 -45.38
C ARG A 496 4.92 -17.91 -46.62
N TYR A 497 5.50 -19.13 -46.63
CA TYR A 497 6.38 -19.62 -47.71
C TYR A 497 5.89 -20.90 -48.43
N LYS A 498 4.86 -20.76 -49.27
CA LYS A 498 4.25 -21.85 -50.08
C LYS A 498 5.17 -22.62 -51.06
N ASN A 499 6.47 -22.31 -51.17
CA ASN A 499 7.35 -22.75 -52.26
C ASN A 499 8.83 -23.03 -51.88
N LYS A 500 9.19 -23.22 -50.60
CA LYS A 500 10.55 -23.69 -50.21
C LYS A 500 10.53 -25.20 -49.88
N PRO A 501 11.61 -25.96 -50.14
CA PRO A 501 11.65 -27.40 -49.88
C PRO A 501 11.69 -27.70 -48.37
N TYR A 502 10.99 -28.76 -47.96
CA TYR A 502 10.95 -29.22 -46.57
C TYR A 502 12.26 -29.88 -46.14
N VAL A 503 12.66 -29.69 -44.88
CA VAL A 503 13.41 -30.70 -44.12
C VAL A 503 12.42 -31.38 -43.18
N ILE A 504 11.87 -32.53 -43.58
CA ILE A 504 10.98 -33.32 -42.72
C ILE A 504 11.84 -34.13 -41.75
N SER A 505 11.96 -33.65 -40.51
CA SER A 505 12.21 -34.57 -39.38
C SER A 505 10.92 -35.31 -39.05
N VAL A 506 11.01 -36.52 -38.50
CA VAL A 506 9.84 -37.41 -38.25
C VAL A 506 8.95 -36.93 -37.08
N ARG A 507 9.19 -35.72 -36.54
CA ARG A 507 8.53 -35.18 -35.34
C ARG A 507 7.05 -34.80 -35.53
N ASN A 508 6.61 -34.50 -36.76
CA ASN A 508 5.34 -33.79 -37.00
C ASN A 508 4.06 -34.67 -36.92
N LEU A 509 4.10 -35.86 -36.31
CA LEU A 509 2.96 -36.79 -36.29
C LEU A 509 2.00 -36.63 -35.10
N ILE A 510 2.44 -36.04 -33.97
CA ILE A 510 1.58 -35.83 -32.78
C ILE A 510 2.00 -34.56 -31.99
N SER A 511 1.47 -33.38 -32.36
CA SER A 511 1.48 -32.19 -31.47
C SER A 511 0.54 -31.08 -31.98
N LEU A 512 -0.16 -30.41 -31.05
CA LEU A 512 -1.00 -29.23 -31.28
C LEU A 512 -0.16 -27.96 -31.59
N PRO A 513 -0.75 -26.89 -32.15
CA PRO A 513 0.00 -25.73 -32.66
C PRO A 513 0.42 -24.75 -31.55
N VAL A 514 1.39 -25.14 -30.72
CA VAL A 514 2.07 -24.20 -29.81
C VAL A 514 3.11 -23.39 -30.59
N PHE A 515 2.96 -22.06 -30.61
CA PHE A 515 3.91 -21.15 -31.25
C PHE A 515 5.15 -20.97 -30.37
N ILE A 516 6.10 -21.89 -30.54
CA ILE A 516 7.43 -21.79 -29.95
C ILE A 516 8.25 -20.85 -30.84
N SER A 517 8.89 -19.87 -30.22
CA SER A 517 9.60 -18.76 -30.89
C SER A 517 10.84 -19.24 -31.64
N TYR A 518 10.68 -19.51 -32.93
CA TYR A 518 11.78 -19.76 -33.88
C TYR A 518 12.05 -18.48 -34.68
N ASP A 519 13.32 -18.07 -34.73
CA ASP A 519 13.78 -16.85 -35.41
C ASP A 519 13.18 -15.51 -34.87
N GLU A 520 12.67 -15.47 -33.63
CA GLU A 520 12.09 -14.26 -33.01
C GLU A 520 12.98 -13.64 -31.91
N ALA A 521 13.14 -12.32 -31.96
CA ALA A 521 13.95 -11.54 -31.03
C ALA A 521 13.16 -10.37 -30.39
N PHE A 522 13.08 -10.35 -29.06
CA PHE A 522 12.17 -9.54 -28.24
C PHE A 522 12.89 -8.31 -27.67
N VAL A 523 12.34 -7.14 -27.94
CA VAL A 523 12.90 -5.83 -27.60
C VAL A 523 12.09 -5.21 -26.48
N TYR A 524 12.74 -4.96 -25.34
CA TYR A 524 12.10 -4.46 -24.13
C TYR A 524 12.31 -2.94 -23.99
N VAL A 525 11.33 -2.21 -23.48
CA VAL A 525 11.42 -0.74 -23.25
C VAL A 525 10.84 -0.37 -21.88
N PRO A 526 11.69 0.09 -20.94
CA PRO A 526 11.24 0.74 -19.71
C PRO A 526 10.41 1.99 -19.97
N LYS A 527 9.45 2.23 -19.07
CA LYS A 527 8.93 3.58 -18.81
C LYS A 527 10.10 4.52 -18.41
N ALA A 528 9.86 5.83 -18.40
CA ALA A 528 10.88 6.81 -18.04
C ALA A 528 11.54 6.48 -16.67
N ALA A 529 12.82 6.80 -16.49
CA ALA A 529 13.60 6.36 -15.31
C ALA A 529 13.04 6.84 -13.96
N GLU A 530 12.36 7.99 -13.97
CA GLU A 530 11.69 8.63 -12.82
C GLU A 530 10.20 8.25 -12.71
N TYR A 531 9.71 7.29 -13.52
CA TYR A 531 8.30 6.90 -13.53
C TYR A 531 7.87 6.24 -12.22
N ALA A 532 6.78 6.76 -11.65
CA ALA A 532 5.99 6.08 -10.63
C ALA A 532 4.54 5.93 -11.14
N PRO A 533 3.89 4.77 -10.95
CA PRO A 533 2.48 4.59 -11.25
C PRO A 533 1.63 5.67 -10.57
N ARG A 534 0.95 6.51 -11.35
CA ARG A 534 0.11 7.60 -10.81
C ARG A 534 -1.21 7.04 -10.29
N LEU A 535 -1.78 6.06 -10.99
CA LEU A 535 -2.95 5.31 -10.54
C LEU A 535 -2.61 3.83 -10.46
N MET A 536 -3.00 3.22 -9.35
CA MET A 536 -2.93 1.78 -9.17
C MET A 536 -4.29 1.25 -8.74
N THR A 537 -4.53 -0.02 -9.02
CA THR A 537 -5.67 -0.76 -8.48
C THR A 537 -5.16 -1.96 -7.69
N ILE A 538 -5.81 -2.25 -6.57
CA ILE A 538 -5.68 -3.53 -5.86
C ILE A 538 -6.89 -4.38 -6.23
N VAL A 539 -6.67 -5.69 -6.45
CA VAL A 539 -7.72 -6.68 -6.72
C VAL A 539 -7.41 -7.96 -5.94
N GLY A 540 -8.32 -8.41 -5.07
CA GLY A 540 -8.25 -9.74 -4.43
C GLY A 540 -9.31 -10.67 -5.03
N ILE A 541 -8.94 -11.92 -5.32
CA ILE A 541 -9.89 -12.94 -5.76
C ILE A 541 -9.61 -14.27 -5.04
N GLU A 542 -10.66 -14.87 -4.48
CA GLU A 542 -10.65 -16.26 -4.03
C GLU A 542 -11.46 -17.10 -5.02
N HIS A 543 -10.85 -18.12 -5.65
CA HIS A 543 -11.54 -19.20 -6.37
C HIS A 543 -10.90 -20.53 -5.96
N PRO A 544 -11.65 -21.65 -5.84
CA PRO A 544 -11.08 -22.98 -5.64
C PRO A 544 -10.17 -23.42 -6.80
N PHE A 545 -10.64 -23.18 -8.04
CA PHE A 545 -9.91 -23.44 -9.28
C PHE A 545 -9.69 -22.10 -9.99
N ARG A 546 -8.49 -21.51 -9.85
CA ARG A 546 -8.22 -20.14 -10.32
C ARG A 546 -8.08 -20.03 -11.85
N GLY A 547 -7.89 -21.16 -12.54
CA GLY A 547 -7.96 -21.26 -14.01
C GLY A 547 -9.27 -20.72 -14.56
N GLU A 548 -10.40 -21.12 -13.97
CA GLU A 548 -11.73 -20.72 -14.42
C GLU A 548 -11.99 -19.19 -14.42
N VAL A 549 -11.15 -18.42 -13.73
CA VAL A 549 -11.27 -16.95 -13.61
C VAL A 549 -10.39 -16.18 -14.60
N ILE A 550 -9.27 -16.75 -15.07
CA ILE A 550 -8.36 -16.07 -16.01
C ILE A 550 -8.18 -16.79 -17.35
N ASP A 551 -8.59 -18.06 -17.47
CA ASP A 551 -8.32 -18.85 -18.68
C ASP A 551 -9.12 -18.37 -19.89
N GLY A 552 -8.42 -18.23 -21.01
CA GLY A 552 -9.00 -17.83 -22.29
C GLY A 552 -9.67 -18.99 -23.00
N VAL A 553 -10.65 -18.70 -23.86
CA VAL A 553 -11.34 -19.75 -24.64
C VAL A 553 -11.27 -19.41 -26.12
N TYR A 554 -10.75 -20.32 -26.94
CA TYR A 554 -10.68 -20.15 -28.40
C TYR A 554 -11.40 -21.27 -29.16
N ASN A 555 -11.91 -20.97 -30.35
CA ASN A 555 -12.56 -21.98 -31.18
C ASN A 555 -11.52 -22.86 -31.90
N ALA A 556 -11.48 -24.17 -31.62
CA ALA A 556 -10.51 -25.10 -32.19
C ALA A 556 -10.51 -25.13 -33.74
N THR A 557 -11.67 -24.87 -34.36
CA THR A 557 -11.88 -24.97 -35.82
C THR A 557 -11.49 -23.70 -36.57
N THR A 558 -11.85 -22.52 -36.05
CA THR A 558 -11.62 -21.21 -36.71
C THR A 558 -10.38 -20.49 -36.18
N ARG A 559 -9.88 -20.90 -34.99
CA ARG A 559 -8.82 -20.21 -34.22
C ARG A 559 -9.14 -18.75 -33.86
N GLY A 560 -10.42 -18.39 -33.84
CA GLY A 560 -10.90 -17.13 -33.27
C GLY A 560 -11.13 -17.26 -31.76
N LEU A 561 -10.87 -16.19 -31.01
CA LEU A 561 -11.16 -16.11 -29.58
C LEU A 561 -12.69 -16.08 -29.35
N ILE A 562 -13.15 -16.77 -28.30
CA ILE A 562 -14.53 -16.83 -27.81
C ILE A 562 -14.64 -16.08 -26.47
N THR A 563 -13.65 -16.24 -25.60
CA THR A 563 -13.47 -15.52 -24.33
C THR A 563 -12.02 -15.07 -24.28
N LEU A 564 -11.77 -13.82 -23.88
CA LEU A 564 -10.42 -13.30 -23.63
C LEU A 564 -9.91 -13.78 -22.27
N ALA A 565 -8.61 -14.04 -22.16
CA ALA A 565 -7.98 -14.39 -20.88
C ALA A 565 -7.70 -13.15 -20.01
N GLY A 566 -7.34 -13.42 -18.76
CA GLY A 566 -6.95 -12.43 -17.76
C GLY A 566 -8.10 -11.70 -17.07
N ILE A 567 -7.73 -10.71 -16.27
CA ILE A 567 -8.59 -9.84 -15.47
C ILE A 567 -8.74 -8.50 -16.22
N PRO A 568 -9.81 -8.27 -16.99
CA PRO A 568 -10.09 -6.97 -17.58
C PRO A 568 -10.43 -5.93 -16.50
N ILE A 569 -9.59 -4.90 -16.38
CA ILE A 569 -9.85 -3.72 -15.56
C ILE A 569 -10.00 -2.51 -16.48
N GLY A 570 -11.08 -1.76 -16.32
CA GLY A 570 -11.41 -0.64 -17.18
C GLY A 570 -11.95 0.58 -16.44
N ILE A 571 -12.23 1.61 -17.22
CA ILE A 571 -12.80 2.88 -16.77
C ILE A 571 -13.99 3.25 -17.68
N ALA A 572 -15.09 3.69 -17.08
CA ALA A 572 -16.33 4.05 -17.76
C ALA A 572 -16.83 5.43 -17.34
N VAL A 573 -17.57 6.08 -18.25
CA VAL A 573 -18.21 7.38 -18.05
C VAL A 573 -19.69 7.24 -18.37
N ASN A 574 -20.56 7.22 -17.35
CA ASN A 574 -22.01 6.96 -17.49
C ASN A 574 -22.29 5.66 -18.28
N ASP A 575 -21.95 4.50 -17.69
CA ASP A 575 -22.10 3.16 -18.27
C ASP A 575 -21.38 2.93 -19.62
N THR A 576 -20.58 3.88 -20.10
CA THR A 576 -19.88 3.83 -21.39
C THR A 576 -18.39 3.55 -21.17
N PRO A 577 -17.86 2.37 -21.53
CA PRO A 577 -16.43 2.08 -21.42
C PRO A 577 -15.58 3.05 -22.25
N VAL A 578 -14.51 3.55 -21.63
CA VAL A 578 -13.57 4.53 -22.21
C VAL A 578 -12.19 3.93 -22.43
N GLY A 579 -11.81 2.93 -21.64
CA GLY A 579 -10.61 2.12 -21.85
C GLY A 579 -10.61 0.92 -20.92
N GLU A 580 -9.98 -0.17 -21.35
CA GLU A 580 -9.89 -1.45 -20.64
C GLU A 580 -8.52 -2.09 -20.92
N HIS A 581 -8.01 -2.86 -19.97
CA HIS A 581 -6.75 -3.59 -20.06
C HIS A 581 -6.89 -4.90 -19.27
N SER A 582 -6.60 -6.04 -19.91
CA SER A 582 -6.59 -7.34 -19.24
C SER A 582 -5.20 -7.66 -18.67
N PHE A 583 -5.13 -7.89 -17.37
CA PHE A 583 -3.91 -8.33 -16.68
C PHE A 583 -3.92 -9.85 -16.50
N LEU A 584 -2.77 -10.53 -16.55
CA LEU A 584 -2.69 -12.00 -16.57
C LEU A 584 -3.29 -12.67 -17.83
N ASP A 585 -3.40 -11.95 -18.96
CA ASP A 585 -3.74 -12.50 -20.29
C ASP A 585 -2.57 -13.33 -20.85
N PHE A 586 -2.41 -14.57 -20.41
CA PHE A 586 -1.29 -15.45 -20.79
C PHE A 586 -1.66 -16.43 -21.90
N TRP A 587 -0.74 -16.70 -22.83
CA TRP A 587 -1.05 -17.52 -23.99
C TRP A 587 -1.23 -19.02 -23.65
N LYS A 588 -0.54 -19.50 -22.61
CA LYS A 588 -0.59 -20.89 -22.17
C LYS A 588 -1.85 -21.25 -21.33
N ASP A 589 -2.63 -20.25 -20.91
CA ASP A 589 -3.96 -20.42 -20.29
C ASP A 589 -5.13 -20.42 -21.32
N TYR A 590 -4.85 -20.35 -22.63
CA TYR A 590 -5.92 -20.43 -23.65
C TYR A 590 -6.30 -21.89 -23.95
N ILE A 591 -7.51 -22.28 -23.52
CA ILE A 591 -8.12 -23.61 -23.74
C ILE A 591 -9.00 -23.59 -24.99
N SER A 592 -9.06 -24.67 -25.78
CA SER A 592 -9.98 -24.73 -26.91
C SER A 592 -11.42 -25.10 -26.50
N ASP A 593 -12.40 -24.69 -27.29
CA ASP A 593 -13.82 -25.02 -27.08
C ASP A 593 -14.19 -26.51 -27.20
N ILE A 594 -13.25 -27.35 -27.64
CA ILE A 594 -13.38 -28.81 -27.59
C ILE A 594 -12.84 -29.34 -26.26
N GLU A 595 -11.65 -28.89 -25.84
CA GLU A 595 -11.04 -29.29 -24.57
C GLU A 595 -11.89 -28.84 -23.38
N LEU A 596 -12.36 -27.59 -23.38
CA LEU A 596 -13.26 -27.05 -22.36
C LEU A 596 -14.61 -27.79 -22.26
N ALA A 597 -15.07 -28.40 -23.36
CA ALA A 597 -16.33 -29.16 -23.40
C ALA A 597 -16.18 -30.61 -22.88
N GLU A 598 -14.95 -31.09 -22.72
CA GLU A 598 -14.63 -32.43 -22.18
C GLU A 598 -13.89 -32.38 -20.83
N ALA A 599 -13.36 -31.22 -20.44
CA ALA A 599 -12.67 -30.99 -19.17
C ALA A 599 -13.59 -31.06 -17.94
N SER A 600 -13.05 -31.59 -16.84
CA SER A 600 -13.54 -31.33 -15.48
C SER A 600 -12.75 -30.18 -14.82
N PRO A 601 -13.16 -29.68 -13.64
CA PRO A 601 -12.43 -28.63 -12.90
C PRO A 601 -11.03 -29.07 -12.46
N GLU A 602 -10.78 -30.39 -12.41
CA GLU A 602 -9.46 -30.97 -12.13
C GLU A 602 -8.59 -31.13 -13.39
N ASP A 603 -9.18 -31.00 -14.60
CA ASP A 603 -8.49 -31.09 -15.91
C ASP A 603 -8.14 -29.71 -16.49
N ILE A 604 -8.88 -28.66 -16.13
CA ILE A 604 -8.43 -27.28 -16.32
C ILE A 604 -7.14 -27.12 -15.50
N PRO A 605 -6.01 -26.69 -16.10
CA PRO A 605 -4.80 -26.40 -15.33
C PRO A 605 -5.11 -25.41 -14.22
N GLN A 606 -4.47 -25.51 -13.05
CA GLN A 606 -4.42 -24.31 -12.23
C GLN A 606 -3.72 -23.22 -13.05
N ALA A 607 -4.46 -22.15 -13.31
CA ALA A 607 -4.02 -20.85 -13.84
C ALA A 607 -2.54 -20.60 -13.63
N HIS A 608 -1.88 -20.01 -14.64
CA HIS A 608 -0.60 -19.32 -14.47
C HIS A 608 -0.52 -18.67 -13.09
N PRO A 609 0.35 -19.17 -12.18
CA PRO A 609 0.14 -19.11 -10.75
C PRO A 609 -0.54 -17.84 -10.24
N PHE A 610 -1.82 -18.02 -9.87
CA PHE A 610 -2.70 -17.00 -9.31
C PHE A 610 -2.62 -16.95 -7.76
N PRO A 611 -2.20 -15.82 -7.16
CA PRO A 611 -1.88 -15.73 -5.73
C PRO A 611 -3.12 -15.67 -4.82
N GLU A 612 -2.95 -16.08 -3.55
CA GLU A 612 -4.02 -16.01 -2.55
C GLU A 612 -4.22 -14.59 -1.98
N SER A 613 -3.19 -13.75 -2.06
CA SER A 613 -3.21 -12.36 -1.59
C SER A 613 -3.69 -11.39 -2.68
N PRO A 614 -4.24 -10.22 -2.31
CA PRO A 614 -4.55 -9.17 -3.28
C PRO A 614 -3.34 -8.79 -4.14
N MET A 615 -3.60 -8.69 -5.43
CA MET A 615 -2.67 -8.23 -6.46
C MET A 615 -2.78 -6.72 -6.61
N ALA A 616 -1.80 -6.09 -7.24
CA ALA A 616 -1.81 -4.67 -7.56
C ALA A 616 -1.29 -4.41 -8.96
N PHE A 617 -1.96 -3.52 -9.70
CA PHE A 617 -1.74 -3.28 -11.12
C PHE A 617 -1.66 -1.78 -11.43
N ASP A 618 -0.87 -1.40 -12.43
CA ASP A 618 -0.78 -0.01 -12.91
C ASP A 618 -1.90 0.29 -13.90
N VAL A 619 -2.79 1.21 -13.52
CA VAL A 619 -3.92 1.66 -14.34
C VAL A 619 -3.79 3.12 -14.77
N SER A 620 -2.58 3.70 -14.67
CA SER A 620 -2.30 5.09 -15.09
C SER A 620 -2.68 5.37 -16.55
N ASN A 621 -2.57 4.37 -17.44
CA ASN A 621 -2.97 4.47 -18.84
C ASN A 621 -4.48 4.66 -19.02
N LEU A 622 -5.32 4.19 -18.09
CA LEU A 622 -6.77 4.39 -18.16
C LEU A 622 -7.16 5.86 -17.97
N ALA A 623 -6.41 6.62 -17.17
CA ALA A 623 -6.59 8.07 -17.09
C ALA A 623 -6.19 8.79 -18.39
N GLN A 624 -5.18 8.29 -19.11
CA GLN A 624 -4.81 8.85 -20.41
C GLN A 624 -5.91 8.59 -21.47
N ASN A 625 -6.54 7.41 -21.44
CA ASN A 625 -7.73 7.11 -22.25
C ASN A 625 -8.91 8.04 -21.89
N LEU A 626 -9.11 8.31 -20.59
CA LEU A 626 -10.10 9.29 -20.13
C LEU A 626 -9.80 10.70 -20.68
N VAL A 627 -8.55 11.18 -20.63
CA VAL A 627 -8.16 12.48 -21.21
C VAL A 627 -8.58 12.58 -22.68
N TYR A 628 -8.29 11.56 -23.49
CA TYR A 628 -8.69 11.54 -24.91
C TYR A 628 -10.21 11.58 -25.09
N TYR A 629 -10.96 10.75 -24.35
CA TYR A 629 -12.42 10.74 -24.40
C TYR A 629 -13.04 12.09 -24.01
N LEU A 630 -12.52 12.74 -22.96
CA LEU A 630 -12.99 14.07 -22.54
C LEU A 630 -12.72 15.15 -23.61
N GLN A 631 -11.61 15.01 -24.36
CA GLN A 631 -11.26 15.91 -25.47
C GLN A 631 -12.10 15.67 -26.73
N GLU A 632 -12.44 14.42 -27.06
CA GLU A 632 -13.28 14.10 -28.23
C GLU A 632 -14.78 14.39 -27.98
N THR A 633 -15.28 14.15 -26.76
CA THR A 633 -16.71 14.27 -26.43
C THR A 633 -17.11 15.61 -25.83
N GLY A 634 -16.17 16.35 -25.24
CA GLY A 634 -16.48 17.54 -24.42
C GLY A 634 -17.14 17.22 -23.07
N ALA A 635 -17.11 15.97 -22.62
CA ALA A 635 -17.71 15.58 -21.34
C ALA A 635 -16.98 16.19 -20.13
N THR A 636 -17.72 16.33 -19.02
CA THR A 636 -17.24 16.90 -17.74
C THR A 636 -17.74 16.10 -16.52
N PRO A 637 -17.43 14.79 -16.44
CA PRO A 637 -17.86 13.95 -15.32
C PRO A 637 -17.16 14.36 -14.00
N LEU A 638 -17.93 14.51 -12.92
CA LEU A 638 -17.36 14.65 -11.56
C LEU A 638 -16.84 13.30 -11.02
N TYR A 639 -17.46 12.20 -11.44
CA TYR A 639 -17.17 10.83 -11.04
C TYR A 639 -17.13 9.92 -12.26
N VAL A 640 -16.33 8.86 -12.18
CA VAL A 640 -16.15 7.83 -13.21
C VAL A 640 -16.08 6.46 -12.55
N ASP A 641 -16.56 5.44 -13.23
CA ASP A 641 -16.58 4.08 -12.71
C ASP A 641 -15.31 3.36 -13.14
N PHE A 642 -14.43 3.03 -12.21
CA PHE A 642 -13.42 1.99 -12.46
C PHE A 642 -14.09 0.65 -12.24
N TYR A 643 -13.91 -0.30 -13.15
CA TYR A 643 -14.55 -1.60 -13.05
C TYR A 643 -13.55 -2.73 -13.23
N VAL A 644 -13.83 -3.86 -12.58
CA VAL A 644 -13.19 -5.15 -12.87
C VAL A 644 -14.24 -6.10 -13.44
N GLY A 645 -13.95 -6.68 -14.59
CA GLY A 645 -14.71 -7.78 -15.18
C GLY A 645 -14.12 -9.11 -14.74
N LEU A 646 -14.96 -10.04 -14.30
CA LEU A 646 -14.57 -11.41 -13.96
C LEU A 646 -15.58 -12.39 -14.56
N LYS A 647 -15.10 -13.58 -14.89
CA LYS A 647 -15.91 -14.68 -15.42
C LYS A 647 -15.56 -15.95 -14.65
N ASP A 648 -16.50 -16.86 -14.58
CA ASP A 648 -16.28 -18.28 -14.34
C ASP A 648 -16.63 -19.01 -15.66
N ILE A 649 -15.71 -19.81 -16.19
CA ILE A 649 -15.87 -20.45 -17.49
C ILE A 649 -16.55 -21.83 -17.43
N LEU A 650 -16.67 -22.45 -16.24
CA LEU A 650 -17.35 -23.73 -16.04
C LEU A 650 -18.63 -23.58 -15.22
N ALA A 651 -19.61 -24.45 -15.45
CA ALA A 651 -20.87 -24.49 -14.70
C ALA A 651 -20.92 -25.78 -13.86
N ASP A 652 -20.18 -25.79 -12.75
CA ASP A 652 -19.77 -26.98 -12.01
C ASP A 652 -20.17 -26.98 -10.52
N ASN A 653 -20.77 -25.89 -10.02
CA ASN A 653 -21.13 -25.61 -8.61
C ASN A 653 -19.98 -25.21 -7.67
N TYR A 654 -18.77 -24.94 -8.19
CA TYR A 654 -17.80 -24.08 -7.50
C TYR A 654 -18.11 -22.60 -7.82
N THR A 655 -17.40 -21.69 -7.16
CA THR A 655 -17.67 -20.24 -7.21
C THR A 655 -16.59 -19.51 -6.43
N GLY A 656 -16.30 -18.27 -6.83
CA GLY A 656 -15.34 -17.42 -6.14
C GLY A 656 -15.91 -16.14 -5.57
N THR A 657 -15.00 -15.31 -5.08
CA THR A 657 -15.30 -14.03 -4.43
C THR A 657 -14.27 -12.99 -4.81
N LEU A 658 -14.72 -11.88 -5.41
CA LEU A 658 -13.98 -10.64 -5.52
C LEU A 658 -13.99 -9.93 -4.16
N TYR A 659 -12.81 -9.50 -3.71
CA TYR A 659 -12.60 -8.72 -2.50
C TYR A 659 -11.50 -7.67 -2.72
N ASN A 660 -11.42 -6.67 -1.84
CA ASN A 660 -10.39 -5.61 -1.87
C ASN A 660 -10.20 -4.88 -3.22
N PHE A 661 -11.22 -4.79 -4.08
CA PHE A 661 -11.13 -3.98 -5.31
C PHE A 661 -11.05 -2.49 -4.93
N THR A 662 -9.85 -1.92 -5.02
CA THR A 662 -9.53 -0.58 -4.49
C THR A 662 -8.79 0.23 -5.54
N ILE A 663 -9.16 1.49 -5.74
CA ILE A 663 -8.46 2.43 -6.63
C ILE A 663 -7.61 3.39 -5.81
N LEU A 664 -6.32 3.46 -6.12
CA LEU A 664 -5.30 4.26 -5.44
C LEU A 664 -4.71 5.31 -6.37
N LEU A 665 -4.51 6.52 -5.85
CA LEU A 665 -3.73 7.58 -6.50
C LEU A 665 -2.43 7.79 -5.74
N ASN A 666 -1.29 7.61 -6.40
CA ASN A 666 0.01 8.00 -5.87
C ASN A 666 0.15 9.53 -5.93
N VAL A 667 0.43 10.17 -4.80
CA VAL A 667 0.80 11.58 -4.78
C VAL A 667 2.04 11.79 -3.93
N ASN A 668 3.13 12.18 -4.59
CA ASN A 668 4.43 12.45 -3.99
C ASN A 668 4.96 11.27 -3.13
N GLY A 669 4.65 10.05 -3.55
CA GLY A 669 5.00 8.80 -2.86
C GLY A 669 3.93 8.26 -1.91
N GLU A 670 2.91 9.05 -1.55
CA GLU A 670 1.81 8.61 -0.71
C GLU A 670 0.62 8.14 -1.56
N TYR A 671 0.23 6.86 -1.44
CA TYR A 671 -1.00 6.36 -2.05
C TYR A 671 -2.24 6.80 -1.27
N LYS A 672 -3.24 7.34 -1.98
CA LYS A 672 -4.55 7.74 -1.45
C LYS A 672 -5.64 6.86 -2.07
N VAL A 673 -6.48 6.25 -1.25
CA VAL A 673 -7.69 5.57 -1.72
C VAL A 673 -8.65 6.61 -2.31
N LEU A 674 -9.06 6.42 -3.56
CA LEU A 674 -10.08 7.25 -4.22
C LEU A 674 -11.47 6.62 -4.18
N GLY A 675 -11.52 5.28 -4.22
CA GLY A 675 -12.73 4.46 -4.14
C GLY A 675 -12.35 3.02 -3.81
N SER A 676 -13.27 2.29 -3.17
CA SER A 676 -13.10 0.87 -2.85
C SER A 676 -14.46 0.19 -2.87
N LEU A 677 -14.45 -1.11 -3.18
CA LEU A 677 -15.56 -2.01 -2.94
C LEU A 677 -15.90 -2.06 -1.43
N GLU A 678 -17.19 -1.93 -1.09
CA GLU A 678 -17.67 -1.91 0.31
C GLU A 678 -17.89 -3.32 0.90
N GLU A 679 -18.38 -4.27 0.09
CA GLU A 679 -18.68 -5.66 0.47
C GLU A 679 -18.20 -6.64 -0.61
N ASN A 680 -17.73 -7.81 -0.20
CA ASN A 680 -17.23 -8.86 -1.10
C ASN A 680 -18.33 -9.34 -2.08
N ILE A 681 -17.98 -9.54 -3.36
CA ILE A 681 -18.92 -9.92 -4.43
C ILE A 681 -18.64 -11.34 -4.92
N THR A 682 -19.66 -12.20 -4.91
CA THR A 682 -19.59 -13.58 -5.42
C THR A 682 -19.51 -13.62 -6.96
N ILE A 683 -18.56 -14.41 -7.49
CA ILE A 683 -18.46 -14.71 -8.92
C ILE A 683 -19.47 -15.83 -9.24
N PRO A 684 -20.42 -15.64 -10.18
CA PRO A 684 -21.43 -16.65 -10.46
C PRO A 684 -20.86 -17.86 -11.21
N ASP A 685 -21.06 -19.05 -10.65
CA ASP A 685 -20.96 -20.38 -11.28
C ASP A 685 -21.41 -20.35 -12.76
N GLY A 686 -20.49 -20.59 -13.69
CA GLY A 686 -20.70 -20.58 -15.14
C GLY A 686 -21.12 -19.23 -15.75
N GLY A 687 -20.86 -18.13 -15.07
CA GLY A 687 -21.34 -16.78 -15.43
C GLY A 687 -20.25 -15.72 -15.45
N SER A 688 -20.65 -14.45 -15.54
CA SER A 688 -19.73 -13.32 -15.45
C SER A 688 -20.34 -12.13 -14.72
N ILE A 689 -19.46 -11.30 -14.16
CA ILE A 689 -19.77 -10.06 -13.47
C ILE A 689 -18.87 -8.93 -13.97
N VAL A 690 -19.39 -7.72 -13.91
CA VAL A 690 -18.60 -6.49 -14.00
C VAL A 690 -18.93 -5.69 -12.74
N VAL A 691 -17.91 -5.39 -11.93
CA VAL A 691 -18.07 -4.74 -10.63
C VAL A 691 -17.47 -3.33 -10.71
N PRO A 692 -18.31 -2.27 -10.78
CA PRO A 692 -17.84 -0.89 -10.77
C PRO A 692 -17.59 -0.38 -9.34
N VAL A 693 -16.69 0.59 -9.23
CA VAL A 693 -16.42 1.43 -8.06
C VAL A 693 -16.40 2.88 -8.54
N GLU A 694 -17.33 3.70 -8.03
CA GLU A 694 -17.43 5.12 -8.35
C GLU A 694 -16.21 5.87 -7.77
N VAL A 695 -15.47 6.57 -8.62
CA VAL A 695 -14.24 7.30 -8.28
C VAL A 695 -14.37 8.78 -8.67
N PRO A 696 -14.08 9.73 -7.76
CA PRO A 696 -14.07 11.15 -8.09
C PRO A 696 -12.91 11.48 -9.05
N VAL A 697 -13.22 12.12 -10.19
CA VAL A 697 -12.23 12.60 -11.16
C VAL A 697 -11.32 13.67 -10.54
N VAL A 698 -11.90 14.47 -9.64
CA VAL A 698 -11.19 15.44 -8.81
C VAL A 698 -11.71 15.33 -7.39
N SER A 699 -10.80 15.08 -6.44
CA SER A 699 -11.14 14.95 -5.02
C SER A 699 -10.44 16.02 -4.18
N TYR A 700 -11.05 16.34 -3.04
CA TYR A 700 -10.50 17.27 -2.07
C TYR A 700 -9.53 16.55 -1.12
N ASP A 701 -8.32 17.11 -0.98
CA ASP A 701 -7.31 16.70 0.01
C ASP A 701 -7.54 17.48 1.32
N LYS A 702 -6.69 18.48 1.61
CA LYS A 702 -6.78 19.29 2.82
C LYS A 702 -7.64 20.52 2.53
N ALA A 703 -8.96 20.32 2.48
CA ALA A 703 -9.94 21.37 2.18
C ALA A 703 -11.01 21.48 3.28
N PRO A 704 -10.92 22.46 4.20
CA PRO A 704 -11.75 22.55 5.40
C PRO A 704 -13.26 22.52 5.14
N ASN A 705 -14.02 21.73 5.90
CA ASN A 705 -15.48 21.64 5.73
C ASN A 705 -16.27 21.61 7.05
N ASN A 706 -17.08 22.65 7.27
CA ASN A 706 -17.80 22.94 8.52
C ASN A 706 -16.86 23.22 9.72
N GLU A 707 -15.60 23.56 9.43
CA GLU A 707 -14.56 23.85 10.41
C GLU A 707 -14.49 25.33 10.78
N THR A 708 -13.88 25.62 11.94
CA THR A 708 -13.54 26.98 12.38
C THR A 708 -12.03 27.12 12.51
N LEU A 709 -11.44 28.02 11.74
CA LEU A 709 -9.99 28.21 11.61
C LEU A 709 -9.56 29.59 12.07
N MET A 710 -8.31 29.73 12.49
CA MET A 710 -7.67 31.04 12.67
C MET A 710 -7.36 31.67 11.31
N TYR A 711 -7.18 32.99 11.29
CA TYR A 711 -6.65 33.72 10.13
C TYR A 711 -5.33 33.09 9.65
N GLY A 712 -5.09 33.06 8.34
CA GLY A 712 -3.91 32.41 7.75
C GLY A 712 -3.97 30.88 7.65
N ASN A 713 -4.73 30.19 8.51
CA ASN A 713 -4.81 28.71 8.49
C ASN A 713 -5.76 28.14 7.42
N PHE A 714 -6.46 28.99 6.64
CA PHE A 714 -7.31 28.52 5.56
C PHE A 714 -6.45 28.10 4.34
N ASN A 715 -6.09 26.82 4.35
CA ASN A 715 -5.40 26.13 3.27
C ASN A 715 -6.41 25.25 2.53
N VAL A 716 -6.22 25.05 1.22
CA VAL A 716 -7.04 24.18 0.38
C VAL A 716 -6.14 23.43 -0.60
N SER A 717 -6.38 22.13 -0.77
CA SER A 717 -5.76 21.32 -1.82
C SER A 717 -6.72 20.29 -2.42
N ILE A 718 -6.43 19.88 -3.67
CA ILE A 718 -7.17 18.88 -4.44
C ILE A 718 -6.22 17.96 -5.21
N TYR A 719 -6.63 16.70 -5.37
CA TYR A 719 -6.00 15.73 -6.27
C TYR A 719 -6.90 15.49 -7.49
N SER A 720 -6.32 15.12 -8.64
CA SER A 720 -7.08 14.64 -9.80
C SER A 720 -6.44 13.43 -10.48
N ILE A 721 -7.29 12.55 -11.00
CA ILE A 721 -6.88 11.40 -11.80
C ILE A 721 -6.43 11.81 -13.21
N ILE A 722 -6.85 12.99 -13.69
CA ILE A 722 -6.44 13.59 -14.97
C ILE A 722 -5.59 14.85 -14.74
N PRO A 723 -4.69 15.23 -15.67
CA PRO A 723 -3.96 16.48 -15.58
C PRO A 723 -4.92 17.66 -15.79
N LEU A 724 -5.09 18.55 -14.80
CA LEU A 724 -5.97 19.72 -14.92
C LEU A 724 -5.24 20.90 -15.55
N SER A 725 -5.94 21.62 -16.43
CA SER A 725 -5.45 22.86 -17.08
C SER A 725 -5.38 24.04 -16.11
N GLY A 726 -6.05 23.96 -14.96
CA GLY A 726 -6.11 24.99 -13.93
C GLY A 726 -7.09 24.64 -12.81
N ALA A 727 -6.97 25.32 -11.66
CA ALA A 727 -7.92 25.20 -10.54
C ALA A 727 -7.94 26.50 -9.72
N ARG A 728 -9.13 26.91 -9.28
CA ARG A 728 -9.35 28.18 -8.58
C ARG A 728 -10.45 28.08 -7.53
N ILE A 729 -10.19 28.55 -6.32
CA ILE A 729 -11.21 28.68 -5.27
C ILE A 729 -12.09 29.91 -5.54
N VAL A 730 -13.39 29.78 -5.32
CA VAL A 730 -14.39 30.85 -5.48
C VAL A 730 -15.14 31.07 -4.16
N ILE A 731 -15.23 32.33 -3.74
CA ILE A 731 -15.87 32.75 -2.48
C ILE A 731 -16.75 33.97 -2.76
N GLY A 732 -18.03 33.73 -3.02
CA GLY A 732 -18.96 34.78 -3.46
C GLY A 732 -18.60 35.30 -4.85
N ASN A 733 -18.07 36.52 -4.92
CA ASN A 733 -17.60 37.15 -6.17
C ASN A 733 -16.07 37.17 -6.31
N GLU A 734 -15.33 36.78 -5.26
CA GLU A 734 -13.87 36.76 -5.27
C GLU A 734 -13.35 35.37 -5.65
N SER A 735 -12.19 35.29 -6.32
CA SER A 735 -11.54 34.02 -6.65
C SER A 735 -10.02 34.08 -6.51
N TYR A 736 -9.40 32.93 -6.26
CA TYR A 736 -7.95 32.79 -6.16
C TYR A 736 -7.48 31.50 -6.84
N GLU A 737 -6.49 31.64 -7.73
CA GLU A 737 -5.87 30.51 -8.45
C GLU A 737 -5.03 29.64 -7.50
N LEU A 738 -5.20 28.32 -7.58
CA LEU A 738 -4.35 27.37 -6.87
C LEU A 738 -3.04 27.16 -7.64
N THR A 739 -1.96 26.87 -6.91
CA THR A 739 -0.67 26.49 -7.49
C THR A 739 -0.70 25.01 -7.87
N ALA A 740 -0.37 24.70 -9.12
CA ALA A 740 -0.19 23.34 -9.61
C ALA A 740 1.16 22.75 -9.14
N GLU A 741 1.19 21.44 -8.90
CA GLU A 741 2.42 20.66 -9.05
C GLU A 741 2.68 20.32 -10.52
N GLU A 742 3.90 19.85 -10.81
CA GLU A 742 4.27 19.35 -12.12
C GLU A 742 3.35 18.19 -12.57
N GLY A 743 3.03 18.14 -13.87
CA GLY A 743 2.00 17.26 -14.41
C GLY A 743 0.54 17.65 -14.10
N GLY A 744 0.27 18.62 -13.22
CA GLY A 744 -1.10 19.15 -13.04
C GLY A 744 -2.10 18.21 -12.35
N HIS A 745 -1.63 17.19 -11.62
CA HIS A 745 -2.48 16.25 -10.88
C HIS A 745 -2.71 16.60 -9.39
N TYR A 746 -2.06 17.65 -8.88
CA TYR A 746 -2.32 18.24 -7.57
C TYR A 746 -2.32 19.76 -7.68
N PHE A 747 -3.27 20.39 -6.99
CA PHE A 747 -3.38 21.83 -6.89
C PHE A 747 -3.58 22.24 -5.44
N TYR A 748 -2.88 23.27 -4.99
CA TYR A 748 -2.92 23.74 -3.60
C TYR A 748 -2.83 25.25 -3.46
N ALA A 749 -3.41 25.79 -2.38
CA ALA A 749 -3.23 27.17 -1.95
C ALA A 749 -3.27 27.26 -0.42
N THR A 750 -2.24 27.87 0.16
CA THR A 750 -2.19 28.21 1.60
C THR A 750 -2.66 29.64 1.86
N ALA A 751 -3.03 29.96 3.10
CA ALA A 751 -3.32 31.33 3.56
C ALA A 751 -4.36 32.11 2.72
N ILE A 752 -5.39 31.41 2.23
CA ILE A 752 -6.41 31.95 1.29
C ILE A 752 -7.17 33.12 1.92
N ALA A 753 -7.47 33.04 3.22
CA ALA A 753 -8.14 34.11 3.95
C ALA A 753 -7.38 35.44 3.88
N GLU A 754 -6.05 35.42 3.90
CA GLU A 754 -5.21 36.63 3.83
C GLU A 754 -5.08 37.16 2.42
N LYS A 755 -4.89 36.25 1.45
CA LYS A 755 -4.78 36.55 0.02
C LYS A 755 -6.05 37.22 -0.52
N LEU A 756 -7.22 36.72 -0.11
CA LEU A 756 -8.53 37.30 -0.44
C LEU A 756 -9.01 38.34 0.58
N ARG A 757 -8.24 38.61 1.65
CA ARG A 757 -8.56 39.56 2.73
C ARG A 757 -9.95 39.35 3.33
N LEU A 758 -10.37 38.10 3.47
CA LEU A 758 -11.66 37.72 4.02
C LEU A 758 -11.77 38.25 5.46
N PRO A 759 -12.89 38.88 5.85
CA PRO A 759 -13.20 39.12 7.25
C PRO A 759 -13.42 37.82 8.05
N ALA A 760 -13.61 37.96 9.37
CA ALA A 760 -14.08 36.88 10.23
C ALA A 760 -15.58 36.63 10.02
N GLY A 761 -15.95 35.38 9.80
CA GLY A 761 -17.30 34.95 9.42
C GLY A 761 -17.31 33.56 8.79
N THR A 762 -18.50 33.05 8.49
CA THR A 762 -18.69 31.78 7.78
C THR A 762 -18.83 32.02 6.28
N TYR A 763 -17.99 31.34 5.50
CA TYR A 763 -17.91 31.43 4.05
C TYR A 763 -18.28 30.10 3.41
N ASN A 764 -19.21 30.14 2.46
CA ASN A 764 -19.42 29.04 1.52
C ASN A 764 -18.40 29.22 0.39
N TYR A 765 -17.70 28.15 0.05
CA TYR A 765 -16.76 28.15 -1.07
C TYR A 765 -16.93 26.91 -1.94
N THR A 766 -16.41 27.02 -3.16
CA THR A 766 -16.21 25.89 -4.08
C THR A 766 -14.83 26.05 -4.72
N ILE A 767 -14.36 25.00 -5.39
CA ILE A 767 -13.26 25.10 -6.34
C ILE A 767 -13.88 24.86 -7.72
N ILE A 768 -13.50 25.69 -8.68
CA ILE A 768 -13.73 25.43 -10.10
C ILE A 768 -12.41 24.97 -10.70
N VAL A 769 -12.46 23.87 -11.45
CA VAL A 769 -11.30 23.26 -12.12
C VAL A 769 -11.50 23.28 -13.63
N THR A 770 -10.42 23.38 -14.38
CA THR A 770 -10.45 23.39 -15.85
C THR A 770 -9.89 22.06 -16.37
N TYR A 771 -10.70 21.32 -17.12
CA TYR A 771 -10.35 19.98 -17.63
C TYR A 771 -9.41 20.05 -18.85
N PRO A 772 -8.82 18.92 -19.31
CA PRO A 772 -7.97 18.86 -20.51
C PRO A 772 -8.62 19.32 -21.82
N ASN A 773 -9.95 19.43 -21.85
CA ASN A 773 -10.75 19.92 -22.96
C ASN A 773 -11.07 21.43 -22.88
N GLY A 774 -10.67 22.10 -21.79
CA GLY A 774 -10.88 23.54 -21.55
C GLY A 774 -12.20 23.90 -20.85
N GLU A 775 -13.07 22.93 -20.58
CA GLU A 775 -14.33 23.17 -19.87
C GLU A 775 -14.10 23.34 -18.34
N GLU A 776 -14.94 24.15 -17.70
CA GLU A 776 -14.89 24.40 -16.25
C GLU A 776 -15.90 23.55 -15.48
N VAL A 777 -15.46 22.93 -14.38
CA VAL A 777 -16.27 22.05 -13.53
C VAL A 777 -16.28 22.56 -12.08
N GLU A 778 -17.48 22.76 -11.51
CA GLU A 778 -17.67 23.23 -10.12
C GLU A 778 -17.73 22.04 -9.14
N LEU A 779 -16.80 21.97 -8.20
CA LEU A 779 -16.74 20.89 -7.19
C LEU A 779 -17.81 21.08 -6.08
N PRO A 780 -18.17 20.00 -5.34
CA PRO A 780 -19.11 20.07 -4.23
C PRO A 780 -18.77 21.17 -3.21
N LYS A 781 -19.76 21.99 -2.84
CA LYS A 781 -19.59 23.18 -2.00
C LYS A 781 -19.23 22.81 -0.56
N ARG A 782 -18.23 23.50 -0.02
CA ARG A 782 -17.75 23.37 1.37
C ARG A 782 -18.00 24.66 2.15
N THR A 783 -18.01 24.56 3.48
CA THR A 783 -18.13 25.74 4.36
C THR A 783 -16.91 25.87 5.27
N VAL A 784 -16.45 27.09 5.52
CA VAL A 784 -15.37 27.37 6.47
C VAL A 784 -15.71 28.60 7.30
N THR A 785 -15.39 28.59 8.58
CA THR A 785 -15.55 29.77 9.46
C THR A 785 -14.19 30.33 9.81
N ILE A 786 -13.90 31.54 9.33
CA ILE A 786 -12.70 32.28 9.71
C ILE A 786 -12.98 32.98 11.05
N SER A 787 -12.20 32.65 12.07
CA SER A 787 -12.27 33.27 13.38
C SER A 787 -11.35 34.50 13.48
N GLY A 788 -11.83 35.54 14.17
CA GLY A 788 -11.02 36.70 14.54
C GLY A 788 -10.23 36.46 15.83
N PRO A 789 -9.55 37.50 16.37
CA PRO A 789 -8.71 37.40 17.57
C PRO A 789 -9.42 36.74 18.77
N VAL A 790 -8.81 35.73 19.39
CA VAL A 790 -9.39 35.06 20.56
C VAL A 790 -8.92 35.74 21.83
N VAL A 791 -9.83 36.42 22.54
CA VAL A 791 -9.53 37.19 23.75
C VAL A 791 -9.82 36.36 25.00
N HIS A 792 -8.82 36.21 25.88
CA HIS A 792 -8.93 35.51 27.16
C HIS A 792 -8.60 36.45 28.32
N ILE A 793 -9.60 36.77 29.15
CA ILE A 793 -9.40 37.55 30.37
C ILE A 793 -8.95 36.59 31.48
N ILE A 794 -7.70 36.74 31.93
CA ILE A 794 -7.08 35.94 32.99
C ILE A 794 -7.33 36.58 34.37
N SER A 795 -7.42 37.91 34.40
CA SER A 795 -7.81 38.72 35.54
C SER A 795 -8.45 40.04 35.06
N PRO A 796 -9.45 40.61 35.75
CA PRO A 796 -10.21 40.04 36.86
C PRO A 796 -10.92 38.73 36.50
N LYS A 797 -11.19 37.92 37.52
CA LYS A 797 -12.03 36.71 37.44
C LYS A 797 -13.44 37.04 37.94
N ASP A 798 -14.40 36.16 37.66
CA ASP A 798 -15.73 36.24 38.26
C ASP A 798 -15.67 35.88 39.74
N THR A 799 -15.44 36.91 40.56
CA THR A 799 -15.13 36.79 41.97
C THR A 799 -15.26 38.14 42.69
N ILE A 800 -14.99 38.14 44.00
CA ILE A 800 -15.01 39.31 44.86
C ILE A 800 -13.58 39.67 45.23
N TYR A 801 -13.19 40.92 44.98
CA TYR A 801 -11.86 41.45 45.30
C TYR A 801 -11.91 42.30 46.58
N ASN A 802 -11.05 41.98 47.54
CA ASN A 802 -10.88 42.72 48.80
C ASN A 802 -9.80 43.82 48.71
N THR A 803 -9.55 44.33 47.51
CA THR A 803 -8.59 45.38 47.18
C THR A 803 -9.21 46.32 46.16
N THR A 804 -8.97 47.63 46.29
CA THR A 804 -9.42 48.63 45.31
C THR A 804 -8.64 48.55 44.01
N VAL A 805 -7.39 48.08 44.05
CA VAL A 805 -6.52 47.95 42.88
C VAL A 805 -6.71 46.57 42.25
N ILE A 806 -7.35 46.54 41.09
CA ILE A 806 -7.68 45.31 40.35
C ILE A 806 -6.71 45.11 39.19
N PRO A 807 -5.92 44.00 39.18
CA PRO A 807 -5.06 43.70 38.06
C PRO A 807 -5.90 43.20 36.87
N VAL A 808 -5.76 43.87 35.74
CA VAL A 808 -6.28 43.41 34.45
C VAL A 808 -5.15 42.69 33.72
N LYS A 809 -5.39 41.43 33.36
CA LYS A 809 -4.45 40.58 32.61
C LYS A 809 -5.23 39.86 31.51
N VAL A 810 -4.81 40.06 30.27
CA VAL A 810 -5.46 39.53 29.07
C VAL A 810 -4.43 38.81 28.20
N SER A 811 -4.77 37.61 27.74
CA SER A 811 -4.14 36.98 26.57
C SER A 811 -4.99 37.29 25.35
N VAL A 812 -4.37 37.59 24.22
CA VAL A 812 -5.04 37.57 22.91
C VAL A 812 -4.26 36.59 22.04
N MET A 813 -4.94 35.56 21.52
CA MET A 813 -4.36 34.62 20.56
C MET A 813 -4.79 35.04 19.17
N HIS A 814 -3.81 35.31 18.30
CA HIS A 814 -4.05 35.69 16.91
C HIS A 814 -2.80 35.42 16.06
N SER A 815 -2.99 35.23 14.75
CA SER A 815 -1.93 35.01 13.77
C SER A 815 -1.44 36.30 13.08
N LEU A 816 -2.25 37.36 13.06
CA LEU A 816 -1.88 38.68 12.53
C LEU A 816 -1.63 39.71 13.63
N GLU A 817 -0.92 40.79 13.26
CA GLU A 817 -0.79 42.02 14.03
C GLU A 817 -2.16 42.60 14.45
N LEU A 818 -2.22 43.09 15.70
CA LEU A 818 -3.42 43.65 16.32
C LEU A 818 -3.36 45.18 16.29
N VAL A 819 -4.29 45.80 15.55
CA VAL A 819 -4.38 47.27 15.40
C VAL A 819 -4.87 47.95 16.68
N ASN A 820 -5.74 47.29 17.45
CA ASN A 820 -6.35 47.90 18.62
C ASN A 820 -6.78 46.87 19.67
N ILE A 821 -6.52 47.15 20.94
CA ILE A 821 -7.09 46.43 22.08
C ILE A 821 -7.71 47.46 23.03
N THR A 822 -9.00 47.31 23.36
CA THR A 822 -9.68 48.19 24.31
C THR A 822 -10.22 47.38 25.49
N ALA A 823 -9.78 47.73 26.70
CA ALA A 823 -10.33 47.22 27.94
C ALA A 823 -11.24 48.28 28.57
N ARG A 824 -12.46 47.89 28.97
CA ARG A 824 -13.47 48.82 29.51
C ARG A 824 -14.17 48.26 30.73
N VAL A 825 -14.02 48.92 31.89
CA VAL A 825 -14.84 48.62 33.08
C VAL A 825 -16.04 49.57 33.14
N ASN A 826 -17.24 49.01 33.17
CA ASN A 826 -18.51 49.76 33.11
C ASN A 826 -18.52 50.84 32.01
N GLY A 827 -17.92 50.54 30.85
CA GLY A 827 -17.78 51.43 29.69
C GLY A 827 -16.57 52.36 29.69
N LYS A 828 -15.98 52.67 30.86
CA LYS A 828 -14.78 53.51 30.99
C LYS A 828 -13.53 52.75 30.53
N LEU A 829 -12.75 53.36 29.64
CA LEU A 829 -11.50 52.79 29.11
C LEU A 829 -10.44 52.61 30.21
N ILE A 830 -9.66 51.55 30.08
CA ILE A 830 -8.47 51.21 30.87
C ILE A 830 -7.31 51.03 29.87
N GLU A 831 -6.16 51.62 30.17
CA GLU A 831 -4.93 51.40 29.41
C GLU A 831 -4.29 50.06 29.79
N LEU A 832 -3.89 49.27 28.78
CA LEU A 832 -3.12 48.04 28.96
C LEU A 832 -1.79 48.17 28.22
N ALA A 833 -0.69 47.84 28.90
CA ALA A 833 0.63 47.70 28.30
C ALA A 833 0.85 46.23 27.91
N TYR A 834 1.34 46.01 26.68
CA TYR A 834 1.85 44.70 26.29
C TYR A 834 3.17 44.40 27.02
N ASN A 835 3.36 43.15 27.45
CA ASN A 835 4.58 42.69 28.09
C ASN A 835 5.20 41.56 27.25
N GLU A 836 6.19 41.91 26.43
CA GLU A 836 6.85 41.01 25.48
C GLU A 836 7.39 39.73 26.12
N THR A 837 7.97 39.83 27.34
CA THR A 837 8.54 38.69 28.07
C THR A 837 7.50 37.69 28.57
N SER A 838 6.21 38.03 28.57
CA SER A 838 5.15 37.16 29.08
C SER A 838 3.96 36.97 28.13
N GLY A 839 3.90 37.67 26.99
CA GLY A 839 2.84 37.52 25.98
C GLY A 839 1.47 38.08 26.41
N TYR A 840 1.41 38.87 27.49
CA TYR A 840 0.15 39.37 28.05
C TYR A 840 0.00 40.89 27.95
N TYR A 841 -1.23 41.33 27.73
CA TYR A 841 -1.64 42.71 27.95
C TYR A 841 -2.01 42.88 29.42
N THR A 842 -1.36 43.83 30.08
CA THR A 842 -1.41 44.01 31.54
C THR A 842 -1.71 45.45 31.91
N GLY A 843 -2.46 45.64 32.99
CA GLY A 843 -2.75 46.95 33.56
C GLY A 843 -3.39 46.82 34.93
N THR A 844 -3.68 47.94 35.56
CA THR A 844 -4.37 48.00 36.85
C THR A 844 -5.46 49.06 36.80
N VAL A 845 -6.65 48.73 37.28
CA VAL A 845 -7.73 49.71 37.47
C VAL A 845 -8.03 49.85 38.96
N GLU A 846 -7.99 51.09 39.46
CA GLU A 846 -8.45 51.40 40.81
C GLU A 846 -9.96 51.67 40.81
N LEU A 847 -10.67 50.97 41.68
CA LEU A 847 -12.13 50.95 41.77
C LEU A 847 -12.54 51.03 43.25
N GLY A 848 -13.63 51.74 43.53
CA GLY A 848 -14.25 51.73 44.85
C GLY A 848 -15.09 50.47 45.06
N ASP A 849 -15.70 50.33 46.23
CA ASP A 849 -16.60 49.21 46.51
C ASP A 849 -17.85 49.27 45.60
N GLY A 850 -18.12 48.20 44.86
CA GLY A 850 -19.16 48.16 43.83
C GLY A 850 -19.08 46.97 42.87
N ALA A 851 -20.06 46.88 41.96
CA ALA A 851 -20.13 45.84 40.93
C ALA A 851 -19.67 46.36 39.55
N TYR A 852 -18.90 45.53 38.86
CA TYR A 852 -18.15 45.94 37.67
C TYR A 852 -18.18 44.86 36.58
N THR A 853 -18.36 45.29 35.33
CA THR A 853 -18.17 44.46 34.14
C THR A 853 -16.94 44.95 33.40
N LEU A 854 -15.91 44.11 33.26
CA LEU A 854 -14.85 44.33 32.29
C LEU A 854 -15.28 43.72 30.94
N VAL A 855 -15.28 44.53 29.90
CA VAL A 855 -15.32 44.10 28.50
C VAL A 855 -13.95 44.35 27.89
N VAL A 856 -13.38 43.36 27.21
CA VAL A 856 -12.15 43.54 26.42
C VAL A 856 -12.44 43.19 24.97
N SER A 857 -12.08 44.08 24.05
CA SER A 857 -12.11 43.84 22.60
C SER A 857 -10.69 43.87 22.04
N ALA A 858 -10.39 42.99 21.09
CA ALA A 858 -9.15 43.02 20.30
C ALA A 858 -9.52 43.01 18.81
N THR A 859 -8.88 43.87 18.02
CA THR A 859 -9.17 44.10 16.60
C THR A 859 -7.89 44.02 15.79
N ASP A 860 -7.91 43.27 14.69
CA ASP A 860 -6.77 43.06 13.79
C ASP A 860 -6.66 44.09 12.65
N VAL A 861 -5.67 43.91 11.76
CA VAL A 861 -5.45 44.72 10.55
C VAL A 861 -6.58 44.66 9.51
N PHE A 862 -7.55 43.75 9.64
CA PHE A 862 -8.73 43.63 8.77
C PHE A 862 -10.05 43.98 9.49
N ASN A 863 -9.98 44.63 10.66
CA ASN A 863 -11.10 44.98 11.54
C ASN A 863 -11.85 43.81 12.20
N ASN A 864 -11.35 42.57 12.10
CA ASN A 864 -11.93 41.41 12.76
C ASN A 864 -11.81 41.58 14.27
N THR A 865 -12.93 41.50 15.00
CA THR A 865 -12.98 41.89 16.40
C THR A 865 -13.40 40.75 17.32
N GLY A 866 -12.47 40.29 18.15
CA GLY A 866 -12.74 39.42 19.28
C GLY A 866 -13.25 40.20 20.49
N VAL A 867 -14.17 39.62 21.27
CA VAL A 867 -14.68 40.24 22.50
C VAL A 867 -14.82 39.23 23.63
N ALA A 868 -14.23 39.53 24.78
CA ALA A 868 -14.42 38.83 26.04
C ALA A 868 -15.10 39.72 27.09
N LYS A 869 -15.80 39.11 28.04
CA LYS A 869 -16.48 39.80 29.14
C LYS A 869 -16.32 39.03 30.44
N VAL A 870 -16.15 39.76 31.55
CA VAL A 870 -16.17 39.20 32.91
C VAL A 870 -16.84 40.19 33.86
N TYR A 871 -17.66 39.67 34.76
CA TYR A 871 -18.31 40.41 35.84
C TYR A 871 -17.51 40.18 37.12
N PHE A 872 -17.39 41.17 38.00
CA PHE A 872 -16.69 41.04 39.28
C PHE A 872 -17.17 42.12 40.26
N VAL A 873 -16.91 41.92 41.55
CA VAL A 873 -17.21 42.90 42.61
C VAL A 873 -15.95 43.31 43.33
N VAL A 874 -15.86 44.58 43.68
CA VAL A 874 -14.87 45.12 44.61
C VAL A 874 -15.57 45.39 45.93
N ASN A 875 -14.99 44.92 47.03
CA ASN A 875 -15.42 45.24 48.39
C ASN A 875 -14.20 45.17 49.31
N SER A 876 -13.54 46.30 49.50
CA SER A 876 -12.33 46.47 50.31
C SER A 876 -12.53 46.12 51.80
N GLY A 877 -13.78 46.08 52.28
CA GLY A 877 -14.14 45.62 53.63
C GLY A 877 -14.47 44.13 53.76
N ALA A 878 -14.46 43.34 52.68
CA ALA A 878 -14.90 41.96 52.69
C ALA A 878 -13.78 40.93 52.98
N ASN A 879 -14.07 40.00 53.89
CA ASN A 879 -13.33 38.74 54.02
C ASN A 879 -13.82 37.75 52.96
N VAL A 880 -12.97 37.46 51.98
CA VAL A 880 -13.28 36.59 50.83
C VAL A 880 -12.74 35.18 51.06
N ASN A 881 -13.60 34.16 50.97
CA ASN A 881 -13.27 32.76 51.25
C ASN A 881 -13.77 31.85 50.12
N THR A 882 -12.89 31.08 49.48
CA THR A 882 -13.31 30.07 48.49
C THR A 882 -13.71 28.77 49.21
N VAL A 883 -14.91 28.26 48.91
CA VAL A 883 -15.40 26.95 49.39
C VAL A 883 -15.70 26.03 48.21
N THR A 884 -15.98 24.74 48.46
CA THR A 884 -16.29 23.77 47.40
C THR A 884 -17.60 23.06 47.68
N VAL A 885 -18.57 23.20 46.77
CA VAL A 885 -19.92 22.60 46.84
C VAL A 885 -20.06 21.66 45.64
N GLU A 886 -20.36 20.38 45.89
CA GLU A 886 -20.51 19.35 44.84
C GLU A 886 -19.37 19.33 43.79
N ASN A 887 -18.12 19.38 44.28
CA ASN A 887 -16.87 19.51 43.51
C ASN A 887 -16.68 20.83 42.72
N ARG A 888 -17.56 21.82 42.83
CA ARG A 888 -17.43 23.15 42.22
C ARG A 888 -16.88 24.15 43.24
N GLN A 889 -15.89 24.97 42.86
CA GLN A 889 -15.42 26.06 43.71
C GLN A 889 -16.37 27.27 43.62
N ILE A 890 -16.69 27.85 44.77
CA ILE A 890 -17.55 29.02 44.90
C ILE A 890 -16.85 30.05 45.80
N THR A 891 -16.77 31.29 45.35
CA THR A 891 -16.21 32.37 46.17
C THR A 891 -17.28 32.97 47.07
N VAL A 892 -17.04 32.98 48.39
CA VAL A 892 -17.97 33.54 49.37
C VAL A 892 -17.37 34.77 50.02
N GLY A 893 -17.91 35.94 49.68
CA GLY A 893 -17.56 37.21 50.30
C GLY A 893 -18.39 37.46 51.54
N THR A 894 -17.75 37.95 52.61
CA THR A 894 -18.41 38.20 53.89
C THR A 894 -17.95 39.50 54.53
N THR A 895 -18.89 40.29 55.04
CA THR A 895 -18.62 41.46 55.90
C THR A 895 -18.75 41.05 57.37
N GLY A 896 -17.80 41.45 58.22
CA GLY A 896 -17.79 41.16 59.66
C GLY A 896 -17.46 39.72 60.04
N ASN A 897 -17.89 39.28 61.24
CA ASN A 897 -17.46 38.02 61.87
C ASN A 897 -18.24 36.79 61.37
N VAL A 898 -18.01 36.40 60.11
CA VAL A 898 -18.65 35.25 59.47
C VAL A 898 -17.64 34.12 59.24
N LYS A 899 -18.04 32.87 59.50
CA LYS A 899 -17.28 31.66 59.11
C LYS A 899 -18.08 30.87 58.09
N VAL A 900 -17.51 30.65 56.91
CA VAL A 900 -18.20 29.96 55.80
C VAL A 900 -17.93 28.45 55.85
N ALA A 901 -18.96 27.65 55.64
CA ALA A 901 -18.91 26.20 55.50
C ALA A 901 -19.80 25.73 54.33
N VAL A 902 -19.86 24.41 54.08
CA VAL A 902 -20.67 23.77 53.03
C VAL A 902 -21.41 22.57 53.61
N LYS A 903 -22.62 22.29 53.12
CA LYS A 903 -23.47 21.19 53.59
C LYS A 903 -24.46 20.76 52.51
N GLY A 904 -24.20 19.63 51.84
CA GLY A 904 -24.93 19.23 50.63
C GLY A 904 -24.76 20.27 49.52
N GLU A 905 -25.82 20.50 48.73
CA GLU A 905 -25.92 21.57 47.72
C GLU A 905 -25.86 23.00 48.29
N LYS A 906 -25.65 23.21 49.60
CA LYS A 906 -25.74 24.53 50.25
C LYS A 906 -24.41 25.05 50.78
N VAL A 907 -24.14 26.34 50.55
CA VAL A 907 -23.20 27.11 51.37
C VAL A 907 -23.86 27.45 52.70
N VAL A 908 -23.13 27.36 53.80
CA VAL A 908 -23.64 27.65 55.15
C VAL A 908 -22.73 28.67 55.82
N ALA A 909 -23.17 29.93 55.84
CA ALA A 909 -22.43 31.00 56.50
C ALA A 909 -22.84 31.10 57.98
N SER A 910 -21.90 30.77 58.85
CA SER A 910 -22.01 30.91 60.31
C SER A 910 -21.66 32.34 60.71
N VAL A 911 -22.67 33.21 60.67
CA VAL A 911 -22.59 34.63 61.03
C VAL A 911 -22.60 34.78 62.54
N THR A 912 -21.60 35.44 63.12
CA THR A 912 -21.56 35.73 64.56
C THR A 912 -22.18 37.10 64.84
N THR A 913 -23.34 37.11 65.48
CA THR A 913 -24.08 38.31 65.91
C THR A 913 -24.04 38.48 67.44
N SER A 914 -24.50 39.62 67.95
CA SER A 914 -24.60 39.92 69.39
C SER A 914 -25.40 38.89 70.20
N ALA A 915 -26.38 38.21 69.61
CA ALA A 915 -27.18 37.17 70.26
C ALA A 915 -26.69 35.73 70.01
N GLY A 916 -25.68 35.53 69.17
CA GLY A 916 -25.08 34.22 68.90
C GLY A 916 -24.69 33.97 67.44
N VAL A 917 -24.32 32.72 67.13
CA VAL A 917 -23.97 32.30 65.77
C VAL A 917 -25.20 31.81 65.03
N TYR A 918 -25.46 32.36 63.85
CA TYR A 918 -26.58 32.01 62.96
C TYR A 918 -26.05 31.39 61.68
N GLU A 919 -26.57 30.22 61.31
CA GLU A 919 -26.22 29.52 60.06
C GLU A 919 -27.20 29.92 58.96
N VAL A 920 -26.78 30.86 58.10
CA VAL A 920 -27.47 31.19 56.85
C VAL A 920 -27.14 30.09 55.84
N GLU A 921 -28.06 29.13 55.65
CA GLU A 921 -27.98 28.14 54.56
C GLU A 921 -28.48 28.77 53.25
N VAL A 922 -27.59 28.80 52.25
CA VAL A 922 -27.80 29.34 50.90
C VAL A 922 -27.62 28.16 49.93
N PRO A 923 -28.70 27.57 49.38
CA PRO A 923 -28.55 26.57 48.33
C PRO A 923 -27.90 27.17 47.10
N VAL A 924 -26.98 26.40 46.51
CA VAL A 924 -26.34 26.70 45.24
C VAL A 924 -27.24 26.20 44.14
N VAL A 925 -27.82 27.11 43.37
CA VAL A 925 -28.57 26.77 42.16
C VAL A 925 -27.88 27.37 40.94
N ASN A 926 -28.31 26.99 39.74
CA ASN A 926 -27.96 27.64 38.47
C ASN A 926 -26.44 27.82 38.22
N ASN A 927 -25.60 26.93 38.77
CA ASN A 927 -24.14 26.90 38.61
C ASN A 927 -23.38 28.17 39.10
N ALA A 928 -23.94 28.94 40.04
CA ALA A 928 -23.38 30.23 40.47
C ALA A 928 -21.93 30.14 41.02
N PRO A 929 -20.98 30.99 40.55
CA PRO A 929 -19.57 30.96 40.96
C PRO A 929 -19.29 31.74 42.26
N SER A 930 -20.22 32.56 42.74
CA SER A 930 -20.03 33.42 43.91
C SER A 930 -21.31 33.62 44.72
N ILE A 931 -21.14 33.89 46.02
CA ILE A 931 -22.21 34.21 46.99
C ILE A 931 -21.69 35.32 47.92
N PHE A 932 -22.55 36.30 48.25
CA PHE A 932 -22.25 37.29 49.30
C PHE A 932 -23.14 37.05 50.52
N VAL A 933 -22.60 37.25 51.72
CA VAL A 933 -23.31 37.15 53.00
C VAL A 933 -22.92 38.30 53.93
N ASP A 934 -23.90 39.10 54.34
CA ASP A 934 -23.67 40.27 55.19
C ASP A 934 -24.04 40.01 56.66
N SER A 935 -23.06 40.12 57.56
CA SER A 935 -23.33 39.99 58.99
C SER A 935 -24.09 41.18 59.57
N SER A 936 -23.93 42.39 59.02
CA SER A 936 -24.57 43.60 59.54
C SER A 936 -26.08 43.58 59.27
N ALA A 937 -26.48 43.19 58.07
CA ALA A 937 -27.87 42.94 57.72
C ALA A 937 -28.54 41.88 58.62
N LEU A 938 -27.83 40.82 59.02
CA LEU A 938 -28.39 39.84 59.96
C LEU A 938 -28.41 40.35 61.41
N GLU A 939 -27.38 41.10 61.84
CA GLU A 939 -27.34 41.76 63.14
C GLU A 939 -28.55 42.70 63.33
N GLU A 940 -28.99 43.43 62.30
CA GLU A 940 -30.19 44.27 62.39
C GLU A 940 -31.47 43.46 62.69
N VAL A 941 -31.63 42.27 62.12
CA VAL A 941 -32.80 41.39 62.38
C VAL A 941 -32.71 40.69 63.73
N VAL A 942 -31.49 40.33 64.15
CA VAL A 942 -31.22 39.63 65.42
C VAL A 942 -31.31 40.58 66.62
N SER A 943 -30.67 41.74 66.56
CA SER A 943 -30.86 42.84 67.53
C SER A 943 -32.31 43.38 67.50
N GLY A 944 -32.97 43.27 66.35
CA GLY A 944 -34.36 43.65 66.16
C GLY A 944 -34.58 45.12 65.80
N ASN A 945 -33.55 45.77 65.26
CA ASN A 945 -33.63 47.07 64.59
C ASN A 945 -34.42 46.97 63.27
N ALA A 946 -34.28 45.84 62.56
CA ALA A 946 -35.07 45.49 61.39
C ALA A 946 -35.99 44.29 61.67
N ASN A 947 -37.07 44.15 60.90
CA ASN A 947 -37.91 42.96 60.90
C ASN A 947 -37.66 42.05 59.67
N VAL A 948 -37.04 42.60 58.62
CA VAL A 948 -36.61 41.91 57.39
C VAL A 948 -35.31 42.52 56.91
N THR A 949 -34.36 41.69 56.51
CA THR A 949 -33.19 42.07 55.69
C THR A 949 -32.85 40.98 54.68
N LEU A 950 -32.14 41.35 53.62
CA LEU A 950 -31.44 40.39 52.76
C LEU A 950 -30.13 40.03 53.45
N VAL A 951 -29.89 38.75 53.70
CA VAL A 951 -28.70 38.30 54.45
C VAL A 951 -27.74 37.48 53.59
N ALA A 952 -28.22 36.89 52.49
CA ALA A 952 -27.36 36.30 51.47
C ALA A 952 -27.98 36.33 50.07
N GLY A 953 -27.13 36.40 49.06
CA GLY A 953 -27.49 36.38 47.63
C GLY A 953 -26.41 37.07 46.79
N TRP A 954 -26.52 36.99 45.46
CA TRP A 954 -25.63 37.70 44.53
C TRP A 954 -26.48 38.55 43.60
N ASN A 955 -26.23 39.87 43.55
CA ASN A 955 -27.08 40.85 42.85
C ASN A 955 -28.60 40.79 43.22
N ALA A 956 -28.91 40.23 44.40
CA ALA A 956 -30.27 40.12 44.92
C ALA A 956 -30.69 41.39 45.68
N SER A 957 -32.00 41.62 45.85
CA SER A 957 -32.51 42.74 46.66
C SER A 957 -33.84 42.41 47.35
N VAL A 958 -34.13 43.09 48.47
CA VAL A 958 -35.43 43.01 49.17
C VAL A 958 -35.97 44.40 49.46
N LYS A 959 -37.28 44.57 49.32
CA LYS A 959 -38.02 45.74 49.79
C LYS A 959 -39.14 45.26 50.72
N ALA A 960 -39.14 45.72 51.97
CA ALA A 960 -40.05 45.20 52.98
C ALA A 960 -40.85 46.28 53.70
N THR A 961 -42.05 45.90 54.17
CA THR A 961 -42.87 46.67 55.10
C THR A 961 -43.32 45.78 56.27
N THR A 962 -43.67 46.40 57.39
CA THR A 962 -44.23 45.69 58.56
C THR A 962 -45.44 46.43 59.09
N GLU A 963 -46.55 45.72 59.18
CA GLU A 963 -47.84 46.20 59.67
C GLU A 963 -48.16 45.46 60.98
N VAL A 964 -48.11 46.17 62.10
CA VAL A 964 -48.52 45.63 63.42
C VAL A 964 -50.04 45.80 63.55
N GLY A 965 -50.76 44.71 63.76
CA GLY A 965 -52.19 44.72 64.05
C GLY A 965 -52.48 44.91 65.55
N GLU A 966 -53.74 45.09 65.90
CA GLU A 966 -54.14 45.28 67.30
C GLU A 966 -53.87 44.02 68.15
N PRO A 967 -53.30 44.16 69.37
CA PRO A 967 -52.90 43.03 70.19
C PRO A 967 -54.08 42.28 70.80
N GLU A 968 -54.04 40.95 70.70
CA GLU A 968 -54.94 40.07 71.44
C GLU A 968 -54.28 39.63 72.76
N ASN A 969 -55.07 39.46 73.82
CA ASN A 969 -54.58 38.99 75.11
C ASN A 969 -54.92 37.52 75.29
N VAL A 970 -53.93 36.64 75.14
CA VAL A 970 -54.13 35.18 75.12
C VAL A 970 -53.46 34.56 76.34
N ASN A 971 -54.29 34.07 77.27
CA ASN A 971 -53.87 33.37 78.50
C ASN A 971 -52.77 34.08 79.31
N GLY A 972 -52.98 35.38 79.58
CA GLY A 972 -52.10 36.18 80.44
C GLY A 972 -50.82 36.66 79.76
N LYS A 973 -50.74 36.57 78.43
CA LYS A 973 -49.63 37.10 77.63
C LYS A 973 -50.20 37.93 76.48
N LEU A 974 -49.69 39.16 76.31
CA LEU A 974 -49.99 39.96 75.13
C LEU A 974 -49.37 39.30 73.90
N LEU A 975 -50.21 39.14 72.88
CA LEU A 975 -49.94 38.47 71.61
C LEU A 975 -50.21 39.52 70.52
N TYR A 976 -49.16 40.22 70.09
CA TYR A 976 -49.26 41.30 69.10
C TYR A 976 -49.17 40.72 67.69
N PRO A 977 -50.27 40.64 66.90
CA PRO A 977 -50.21 40.15 65.53
C PRO A 977 -49.42 41.13 64.65
N VAL A 978 -48.57 40.59 63.77
CA VAL A 978 -47.72 41.36 62.87
C VAL A 978 -47.74 40.73 61.48
N THR A 979 -48.06 41.53 60.49
CA THR A 979 -47.93 41.18 59.07
C THR A 979 -46.64 41.79 58.52
N ILE A 980 -45.70 40.95 58.10
CA ILE A 980 -44.52 41.36 57.33
C ILE A 980 -44.81 41.11 55.85
N LYS A 981 -44.48 42.08 54.99
CA LYS A 981 -44.48 41.92 53.53
C LYS A 981 -43.07 42.18 53.03
N ALA A 982 -42.56 41.33 52.15
CA ALA A 982 -41.23 41.47 51.56
C ALA A 982 -41.29 41.09 50.07
N ASP A 983 -41.08 42.08 49.21
CA ASP A 983 -40.86 41.88 47.77
C ASP A 983 -39.38 41.54 47.57
N VAL A 984 -39.09 40.34 47.07
CA VAL A 984 -37.72 39.85 46.87
C VAL A 984 -37.43 39.73 45.38
N LYS A 985 -36.31 40.32 44.94
CA LYS A 985 -35.71 40.02 43.65
C LYS A 985 -34.52 39.09 43.85
N VAL A 986 -34.58 37.97 43.16
CA VAL A 986 -33.50 36.99 43.06
C VAL A 986 -32.51 37.49 42.00
N GLY A 987 -31.23 37.50 42.33
CA GLY A 987 -30.19 37.89 41.39
C GLY A 987 -29.62 36.70 40.61
N GLU A 988 -28.49 36.92 39.93
CA GLU A 988 -27.93 36.00 38.93
C GLU A 988 -27.56 34.61 39.50
N ASN A 989 -27.31 34.50 40.81
CA ASN A 989 -27.08 33.19 41.45
C ASN A 989 -28.34 32.35 41.66
N GLY A 990 -29.52 32.85 41.27
CA GLY A 990 -30.79 32.12 41.37
C GLY A 990 -31.32 31.87 42.78
N VAL A 991 -30.64 32.35 43.83
CA VAL A 991 -31.08 32.24 45.24
C VAL A 991 -30.85 33.54 46.02
N ALA A 992 -31.93 34.04 46.63
CA ALA A 992 -31.89 35.05 47.68
C ALA A 992 -32.32 34.44 49.01
N VAL A 993 -31.65 34.80 50.11
CA VAL A 993 -32.04 34.41 51.47
C VAL A 993 -32.34 35.66 52.28
N ILE A 994 -33.61 35.82 52.66
CA ILE A 994 -34.04 36.90 53.55
C ILE A 994 -34.21 36.38 54.98
N ALA A 995 -33.79 37.19 55.95
CA ALA A 995 -34.00 36.93 57.37
C ALA A 995 -35.26 37.66 57.84
N LEU A 996 -36.27 36.92 58.27
CA LEU A 996 -37.44 37.47 58.97
C LEU A 996 -37.26 37.28 60.48
N ARG A 997 -37.48 38.34 61.26
CA ARG A 997 -37.47 38.31 62.72
C ARG A 997 -38.50 37.31 63.24
N ASP A 998 -38.13 36.36 64.11
CA ASP A 998 -39.06 35.37 64.65
C ASP A 998 -39.98 35.97 65.74
N ILE A 999 -40.93 36.76 65.26
CA ILE A 999 -42.04 37.31 66.03
C ILE A 999 -43.17 36.28 66.19
N ASN A 1000 -42.80 35.02 66.45
CA ASN A 1000 -43.71 33.87 66.55
C ASN A 1000 -44.56 33.74 65.27
N ILE A 1001 -43.87 33.54 64.14
CA ILE A 1001 -44.49 33.48 62.80
C ILE A 1001 -45.33 32.21 62.66
N SER A 1002 -46.65 32.39 62.57
CA SER A 1002 -47.65 31.30 62.56
C SER A 1002 -47.89 30.74 61.16
N LYS A 1003 -47.86 31.60 60.13
CA LYS A 1003 -48.02 31.21 58.72
C LYS A 1003 -47.22 32.15 57.81
N ILE A 1004 -46.51 31.58 56.85
CA ILE A 1004 -45.88 32.31 55.75
C ILE A 1004 -46.66 32.01 54.48
N TYR A 1005 -46.88 33.02 53.65
CA TYR A 1005 -47.49 32.88 52.35
C TYR A 1005 -46.62 33.49 51.26
N MET A 1006 -46.76 32.95 50.06
CA MET A 1006 -46.28 33.55 48.82
C MET A 1006 -47.48 34.08 48.03
N ILE A 1007 -47.36 35.25 47.41
CA ILE A 1007 -48.30 35.69 46.39
C ILE A 1007 -47.77 35.24 45.02
N LYS A 1008 -48.48 34.32 44.36
CA LYS A 1008 -48.20 33.87 42.99
C LYS A 1008 -49.42 34.13 42.12
N ASN A 1009 -49.26 34.90 41.04
CA ASN A 1009 -50.35 35.29 40.12
C ASN A 1009 -51.59 35.86 40.85
N GLY A 1010 -51.38 36.63 41.92
CA GLY A 1010 -52.43 37.19 42.78
C GLY A 1010 -53.05 36.22 43.80
N GLN A 1011 -52.78 34.91 43.71
CA GLN A 1011 -53.23 33.93 44.70
C GLN A 1011 -52.22 33.76 45.85
N LYS A 1012 -52.75 33.55 47.06
CA LYS A 1012 -52.00 33.49 48.31
C LYS A 1012 -51.76 32.04 48.73
N VAL A 1013 -50.63 31.47 48.29
CA VAL A 1013 -50.23 30.07 48.56
C VAL A 1013 -49.50 30.00 49.90
N GLN A 1014 -49.84 29.04 50.77
CA GLN A 1014 -49.12 28.88 52.05
C GLN A 1014 -47.77 28.21 51.81
N LEU A 1015 -46.69 28.85 52.26
CA LEU A 1015 -45.34 28.31 52.14
C LEU A 1015 -45.12 27.14 53.10
N THR A 1016 -44.24 26.22 52.69
CA THR A 1016 -43.90 25.02 53.45
C THR A 1016 -42.40 24.97 53.75
N THR A 1017 -42.01 24.02 54.60
CA THR A 1017 -40.60 23.69 54.88
C THR A 1017 -40.06 22.61 53.92
N ASN A 1018 -40.75 22.33 52.82
CA ASN A 1018 -40.27 21.40 51.81
C ASN A 1018 -39.18 22.07 50.98
N GLU A 1019 -37.92 21.68 51.19
CA GLU A 1019 -36.78 22.30 50.49
C GLU A 1019 -36.82 22.09 48.96
N ASN A 1020 -37.60 21.10 48.52
CA ASN A 1020 -37.87 20.79 47.11
C ASN A 1020 -38.95 21.69 46.48
N ASP A 1021 -39.53 22.65 47.21
CA ASP A 1021 -40.38 23.68 46.59
C ASP A 1021 -39.57 24.46 45.53
N PRO A 1022 -40.05 24.58 44.28
CA PRO A 1022 -39.28 25.17 43.19
C PRO A 1022 -39.23 26.70 43.22
N ILE A 1023 -39.98 27.38 44.09
CA ILE A 1023 -40.15 28.83 44.09
C ILE A 1023 -39.60 29.45 45.39
N ALA A 1024 -40.02 28.95 46.55
CA ALA A 1024 -39.41 29.29 47.83
C ALA A 1024 -39.74 28.25 48.91
N TYR A 1025 -38.87 28.14 49.90
CA TYR A 1025 -39.15 27.42 51.14
C TYR A 1025 -38.64 28.24 52.33
N TYR A 1026 -39.06 27.88 53.54
CA TYR A 1026 -38.52 28.50 54.75
C TYR A 1026 -37.95 27.45 55.69
N TYR A 1027 -36.91 27.84 56.42
CA TYR A 1027 -36.42 27.12 57.58
C TYR A 1027 -36.25 28.09 58.75
N ILE A 1028 -36.38 27.58 59.98
CA ILE A 1028 -36.24 28.40 61.19
C ILE A 1028 -34.95 27.97 61.91
N LYS A 1029 -33.90 28.81 61.81
CA LYS A 1029 -32.60 28.59 62.48
C LYS A 1029 -32.47 29.57 63.64
N ASN A 1030 -32.18 29.05 64.82
CA ASN A 1030 -31.78 29.81 66.02
C ASN A 1030 -32.70 31.01 66.43
N GLY A 1031 -33.97 31.04 66.02
CA GLY A 1031 -34.88 32.16 66.33
C GLY A 1031 -34.90 33.28 65.28
N VAL A 1032 -34.47 32.98 64.05
CA VAL A 1032 -34.76 33.77 62.84
C VAL A 1032 -35.39 32.83 61.82
N VAL A 1033 -36.40 33.35 61.11
CA VAL A 1033 -37.11 32.63 60.04
C VAL A 1033 -36.46 33.03 58.72
N PHE A 1034 -35.65 32.15 58.15
CA PHE A 1034 -35.00 32.39 56.88
C PHE A 1034 -35.90 31.87 55.77
N VAL A 1035 -36.26 32.74 54.82
CA VAL A 1035 -36.98 32.36 53.61
C VAL A 1035 -35.97 32.31 52.47
N VAL A 1036 -35.80 31.12 51.91
CA VAL A 1036 -34.97 30.87 50.73
C VAL A 1036 -35.84 31.00 49.51
N VAL A 1037 -35.49 31.93 48.65
CA VAL A 1037 -36.26 32.33 47.47
C VAL A 1037 -35.48 31.97 46.22
N LYS A 1038 -36.09 31.16 45.34
CA LYS A 1038 -35.51 30.64 44.09
C LYS A 1038 -36.05 31.34 42.83
N GLN A 1039 -37.18 32.06 42.93
CA GLN A 1039 -37.79 32.87 41.86
C GLN A 1039 -38.56 34.05 42.49
N ASP A 1040 -38.54 35.23 41.86
CA ASP A 1040 -39.12 36.51 42.34
C ASP A 1040 -40.58 36.44 42.88
N PRO A 1041 -40.79 36.65 44.20
CA PRO A 1041 -42.12 36.69 44.82
C PRO A 1041 -42.34 37.86 45.80
N THR A 1042 -43.61 38.12 46.11
CA THR A 1042 -43.97 38.81 47.37
C THR A 1042 -44.19 37.76 48.46
N ILE A 1043 -43.36 37.80 49.50
CA ILE A 1043 -43.48 36.99 50.72
C ILE A 1043 -44.34 37.74 51.74
N VAL A 1044 -45.32 37.05 52.34
CA VAL A 1044 -46.20 37.60 53.38
C VAL A 1044 -46.17 36.75 54.66
N ALA A 1045 -45.38 37.23 55.62
CA ALA A 1045 -45.24 36.88 57.02
C ALA A 1045 -46.44 37.15 57.93
N TYR A 1046 -47.15 36.17 58.53
CA TYR A 1046 -48.08 36.44 59.64
C TYR A 1046 -47.56 35.84 60.95
N GLY A 1047 -47.04 36.69 61.83
CA GLY A 1047 -46.64 36.31 63.19
C GLY A 1047 -47.47 36.97 64.27
N SER A 1048 -47.21 36.59 65.52
CA SER A 1048 -47.84 37.21 66.67
C SER A 1048 -46.96 37.08 67.92
N TYR A 1049 -46.13 38.09 68.23
CA TYR A 1049 -45.10 37.92 69.25
C TYR A 1049 -45.70 37.83 70.67
N VAL A 1050 -45.25 36.81 71.40
CA VAL A 1050 -45.66 36.47 72.77
C VAL A 1050 -44.39 36.32 73.61
N LYS A 1051 -44.26 36.98 74.77
CA LYS A 1051 -43.01 36.93 75.57
C LYS A 1051 -42.78 35.52 76.20
N SER A 1052 -41.86 34.69 75.62
CA SER A 1052 -41.46 33.25 75.97
C SER A 1052 -40.07 32.76 75.36
N ALA A 1053 -39.78 31.45 75.07
CA ALA A 1053 -38.40 30.81 75.12
C ALA A 1053 -37.89 29.79 73.98
N PRO A 1054 -36.58 29.32 73.94
CA PRO A 1054 -35.84 28.71 72.75
C PRO A 1054 -35.64 27.14 72.51
N ARG A 1055 -34.54 26.66 71.82
CA ARG A 1055 -34.45 25.45 70.89
C ARG A 1055 -33.19 24.48 70.95
N ARG A 1056 -32.71 23.76 69.87
CA ARG A 1056 -31.84 22.48 69.86
C ARG A 1056 -30.73 22.31 68.71
N ARG A 1057 -29.82 21.25 68.67
CA ARG A 1057 -28.68 21.01 67.67
C ARG A 1057 -28.13 19.54 67.35
N ILE A 1058 -26.94 19.32 66.66
CA ILE A 1058 -26.55 18.14 65.74
C ILE A 1058 -25.06 17.49 65.83
N VAL A 1059 -24.44 16.82 64.79
CA VAL A 1059 -23.37 15.68 64.86
C VAL A 1059 -22.01 15.75 63.99
N SER A 1060 -21.40 14.66 63.36
CA SER A 1060 -19.89 14.43 63.11
C SER A 1060 -19.31 13.77 61.75
N ILE A 1061 -18.11 13.06 61.68
CA ILE A 1061 -17.12 13.03 60.51
C ILE A 1061 -16.41 11.73 59.86
N LEU A 1062 -15.91 10.68 60.55
CA LEU A 1062 -14.67 9.89 60.19
C LEU A 1062 -14.46 9.33 58.74
N THR A 1063 -15.48 8.80 58.06
CA THR A 1063 -15.35 7.81 56.97
C THR A 1063 -14.54 8.22 55.73
N TYR A 1064 -14.36 9.52 55.49
CA TYR A 1064 -13.91 10.05 54.20
C TYR A 1064 -12.44 9.85 53.83
N ASN A 1065 -11.53 9.70 54.80
CA ASN A 1065 -10.09 9.67 54.52
C ASN A 1065 -9.58 8.37 53.92
N PHE A 1066 -10.07 7.21 54.42
CA PHE A 1066 -9.51 5.89 54.10
C PHE A 1066 -9.45 5.62 52.60
N LEU A 1067 -10.54 5.93 51.90
CA LEU A 1067 -10.68 5.70 50.46
C LEU A 1067 -9.61 6.44 49.64
N SER A 1068 -9.15 7.61 50.09
CA SER A 1068 -8.23 8.44 49.28
C SER A 1068 -6.78 7.93 49.28
N TYR A 1069 -6.39 7.12 50.28
CA TYR A 1069 -5.02 6.59 50.41
C TYR A 1069 -4.72 5.49 49.39
N SER A 1070 -5.62 4.50 49.30
CA SER A 1070 -5.37 3.26 48.57
C SER A 1070 -5.16 3.47 47.06
N TRP A 1071 -5.89 4.42 46.46
CA TRP A 1071 -5.80 4.70 45.02
C TRP A 1071 -4.48 5.34 44.59
N TYR A 1072 -3.88 6.20 45.42
CA TYR A 1072 -2.60 6.85 45.05
C TYR A 1072 -1.49 5.81 44.85
N LYS A 1073 -1.36 4.86 45.79
CA LYS A 1073 -0.30 3.86 45.75
C LYS A 1073 -0.39 2.86 44.60
N LEU A 1074 -1.57 2.72 43.98
CA LEU A 1074 -1.77 1.86 42.81
C LEU A 1074 -1.15 2.47 41.54
N TYR A 1075 -1.45 3.74 41.24
CA TYR A 1075 -0.98 4.37 40.01
C TYR A 1075 0.52 4.70 40.05
N SER A 1076 1.04 5.07 41.23
CA SER A 1076 2.46 5.47 41.40
C SER A 1076 3.43 4.36 41.00
N GLY A 1077 3.05 3.09 41.20
CA GLY A 1077 3.85 1.93 40.82
C GLY A 1077 3.81 1.57 39.32
N LYS A 1078 2.85 2.10 38.54
CA LYS A 1078 2.76 1.88 37.09
C LYS A 1078 3.61 2.84 36.27
N PHE A 1079 3.91 4.02 36.81
CA PHE A 1079 4.45 5.14 36.02
C PHE A 1079 5.85 4.86 35.47
N GLU A 1080 6.76 4.41 36.33
CA GLU A 1080 8.19 4.19 36.00
C GLU A 1080 8.40 3.15 34.90
N GLU A 1081 7.62 2.07 34.89
CA GLU A 1081 7.71 0.99 33.91
C GLU A 1081 7.40 1.51 32.50
N LEU A 1082 6.26 2.19 32.36
CA LEU A 1082 5.81 2.80 31.11
C LEU A 1082 6.72 3.95 30.65
N TYR A 1083 7.32 4.71 31.58
CA TYR A 1083 8.14 5.87 31.20
C TYR A 1083 9.43 5.45 30.47
N ASN A 1084 10.06 4.37 30.93
CA ASN A 1084 11.27 3.83 30.30
C ASN A 1084 10.94 3.13 28.96
N GLU A 1085 9.82 2.40 28.89
CA GLU A 1085 9.31 1.81 27.65
C GLU A 1085 9.04 2.88 26.57
N SER A 1086 8.41 4.00 26.93
CA SER A 1086 8.20 5.14 26.02
C SER A 1086 9.50 5.74 25.48
N LEU A 1087 10.56 5.79 26.29
CA LEU A 1087 11.87 6.31 25.86
C LEU A 1087 12.56 5.38 24.84
N GLU A 1088 12.49 4.07 25.01
CA GLU A 1088 13.08 3.10 24.07
C GLU A 1088 12.39 3.10 22.70
N LEU A 1089 11.08 3.39 22.69
CA LEU A 1089 10.26 3.48 21.47
C LEU A 1089 10.40 4.81 20.71
N GLY A 1090 11.15 5.78 21.25
CA GLY A 1090 11.30 7.10 20.63
C GLY A 1090 10.03 7.96 20.68
N VAL A 1091 9.16 7.75 21.68
CA VAL A 1091 8.00 8.63 21.95
C VAL A 1091 8.48 10.09 22.07
N ASP A 1092 7.66 11.02 21.59
CA ASP A 1092 8.04 12.43 21.54
C ASP A 1092 8.32 13.03 22.94
N ASN A 1093 9.26 13.98 22.96
CA ASN A 1093 9.74 14.58 24.21
C ASN A 1093 8.70 15.48 24.91
N GLU A 1094 7.65 15.95 24.24
CA GLU A 1094 6.59 16.74 24.90
C GLU A 1094 5.59 15.84 25.62
N THR A 1095 5.19 14.71 25.02
CA THR A 1095 4.34 13.69 25.65
C THR A 1095 5.04 13.06 26.86
N LEU A 1096 6.33 12.75 26.74
CA LEU A 1096 7.16 12.31 27.87
C LEU A 1096 7.23 13.38 28.97
N ALA A 1097 7.55 14.63 28.64
CA ALA A 1097 7.63 15.71 29.63
C ALA A 1097 6.29 15.93 30.36
N LEU A 1098 5.17 15.88 29.64
CA LEU A 1098 3.82 16.03 30.20
C LEU A 1098 3.46 14.89 31.18
N ALA A 1099 3.87 13.66 30.87
CA ALA A 1099 3.68 12.52 31.75
C ALA A 1099 4.47 12.71 33.07
N LEU A 1100 5.74 13.11 32.97
CA LEU A 1100 6.61 13.34 34.13
C LEU A 1100 6.08 14.48 35.04
N GLU A 1101 5.58 15.57 34.44
CA GLU A 1101 4.99 16.70 35.18
C GLU A 1101 3.80 16.28 36.06
N TYR A 1102 2.98 15.33 35.60
CA TYR A 1102 1.87 14.81 36.39
C TYR A 1102 2.33 13.87 37.52
N HIS A 1103 3.39 13.09 37.32
CA HIS A 1103 3.97 12.22 38.35
C HIS A 1103 4.59 13.03 39.50
N GLU A 1104 5.42 14.03 39.18
CA GLU A 1104 6.04 14.91 40.20
C GLU A 1104 4.99 15.63 41.06
N LYS A 1105 3.92 16.15 40.42
CA LYS A 1105 2.81 16.81 41.15
C LYS A 1105 2.04 15.83 42.04
N ALA A 1106 1.96 14.56 41.68
CA ALA A 1106 1.33 13.54 42.51
C ALA A 1106 2.15 13.25 43.78
N ALA A 1107 3.47 13.09 43.62
CA ALA A 1107 4.42 12.93 44.71
C ALA A 1107 4.44 14.14 45.66
N GLU A 1108 4.39 15.37 45.14
CA GLU A 1108 4.37 16.61 45.95
C GLU A 1108 3.16 16.69 46.90
N TYR A 1109 1.98 16.26 46.43
CA TYR A 1109 0.79 16.18 47.29
C TYR A 1109 0.88 15.03 48.30
N TYR A 1110 1.48 13.90 47.94
CA TYR A 1110 1.62 12.78 48.88
C TYR A 1110 2.64 13.05 49.99
N ALA A 1111 3.75 13.74 49.67
CA ALA A 1111 4.74 14.18 50.64
C ALA A 1111 4.11 15.01 51.77
N LYS A 1112 3.17 15.92 51.43
CA LYS A 1112 2.40 16.72 52.40
C LYS A 1112 1.49 15.87 53.29
N VAL A 1113 0.99 14.72 52.81
CA VAL A 1113 0.27 13.76 53.68
C VAL A 1113 1.23 13.05 54.63
N LEU A 1114 2.40 12.63 54.14
CA LEU A 1114 3.41 11.99 54.98
C LEU A 1114 3.90 12.94 56.08
N GLU A 1115 4.16 14.21 55.76
CA GLU A 1115 4.48 15.25 56.74
C GLU A 1115 3.39 15.38 57.82
N LEU A 1116 2.13 15.55 57.41
CA LEU A 1116 0.98 15.68 58.33
C LEU A 1116 0.69 14.43 59.18
N THR A 1117 1.26 13.27 58.83
CA THR A 1117 1.01 11.97 59.48
C THR A 1117 2.27 11.31 60.06
N GLY A 1118 3.40 12.03 60.08
CA GLY A 1118 4.69 11.46 60.51
C GLY A 1118 5.14 10.24 59.68
N GLY A 1119 4.63 10.12 58.45
CA GLY A 1119 4.87 9.01 57.53
C GLY A 1119 3.81 7.89 57.53
N ASN A 1120 2.84 7.86 58.45
CA ASN A 1120 1.91 6.73 58.61
C ASN A 1120 0.43 7.11 58.48
N VAL A 1121 -0.02 7.25 57.23
CA VAL A 1121 -1.36 7.79 56.89
C VAL A 1121 -2.52 6.96 57.46
N LEU A 1122 -2.38 5.63 57.55
CA LEU A 1122 -3.47 4.73 57.95
C LEU A 1122 -3.91 4.87 59.42
N TYR A 1123 -3.11 5.50 60.28
CA TYR A 1123 -3.52 5.81 61.66
C TYR A 1123 -4.25 7.14 61.81
N HIS A 1124 -4.22 8.00 60.79
CA HIS A 1124 -4.77 9.37 60.83
C HIS A 1124 -6.10 9.51 60.08
N LEU A 1125 -6.83 8.41 59.90
CA LEU A 1125 -8.06 8.37 59.08
C LEU A 1125 -9.25 9.12 59.70
N SER A 1126 -9.23 9.44 61.00
CA SER A 1126 -10.19 10.37 61.62
C SER A 1126 -9.78 11.84 61.52
N ASP A 1127 -8.59 12.14 60.99
CA ASP A 1127 -8.04 13.49 60.91
C ASP A 1127 -8.53 14.22 59.66
N VAL A 1128 -9.39 15.22 59.84
CA VAL A 1128 -9.93 16.02 58.72
C VAL A 1128 -8.84 16.74 57.92
N ARG A 1129 -7.63 16.91 58.47
CA ARG A 1129 -6.50 17.59 57.81
C ARG A 1129 -5.93 16.81 56.63
N ILE A 1130 -5.97 15.48 56.65
CA ILE A 1130 -5.35 14.67 55.58
C ILE A 1130 -6.25 14.51 54.34
N PHE A 1131 -7.55 14.78 54.45
CA PHE A 1131 -8.54 14.52 53.39
C PHE A 1131 -8.19 15.20 52.06
N ALA A 1132 -7.92 16.50 52.10
CA ALA A 1132 -7.66 17.31 50.92
C ALA A 1132 -6.33 16.97 50.20
N PRO A 1133 -5.15 16.89 50.87
CA PRO A 1133 -3.90 16.54 50.18
C PRO A 1133 -3.92 15.08 49.67
N LEU A 1134 -4.48 14.14 50.44
CA LEU A 1134 -4.52 12.73 50.08
C LEU A 1134 -5.39 12.45 48.85
N ARG A 1135 -6.56 13.08 48.76
CA ARG A 1135 -7.42 13.00 47.55
C ARG A 1135 -6.73 13.59 46.31
N LYS A 1136 -5.90 14.62 46.48
CA LYS A 1136 -5.18 15.26 45.36
C LYS A 1136 -4.05 14.40 44.80
N ALA A 1137 -3.23 13.79 45.66
CA ALA A 1137 -2.11 12.95 45.24
C ALA A 1137 -2.54 11.88 44.22
N TYR A 1138 -3.57 11.11 44.57
CA TYR A 1138 -4.19 10.11 43.68
C TYR A 1138 -4.58 10.68 42.29
N ILE A 1139 -5.27 11.82 42.25
CA ILE A 1139 -5.86 12.34 41.01
C ILE A 1139 -4.80 12.75 39.98
N TYR A 1140 -3.61 13.17 40.42
CA TYR A 1140 -2.50 13.48 39.50
C TYR A 1140 -1.77 12.22 39.04
N GLU A 1141 -1.54 11.26 39.93
CA GLU A 1141 -0.84 10.00 39.63
C GLU A 1141 -1.56 9.19 38.53
N MET A 1142 -2.89 9.15 38.60
CA MET A 1142 -3.74 8.51 37.59
C MET A 1142 -3.64 9.16 36.20
N LYS A 1143 -3.29 10.45 36.11
CA LYS A 1143 -3.11 11.13 34.82
C LYS A 1143 -1.77 10.78 34.18
N ALA A 1144 -0.71 10.79 34.99
CA ALA A 1144 0.66 10.53 34.55
C ALA A 1144 0.76 9.18 33.80
N VAL A 1145 0.23 8.12 34.42
CA VAL A 1145 0.15 6.76 33.86
C VAL A 1145 -0.61 6.74 32.53
N LYS A 1146 -1.79 7.37 32.47
CA LYS A 1146 -2.66 7.34 31.28
C LYS A 1146 -2.11 8.09 30.07
N THR A 1147 -1.21 9.07 30.28
CA THR A 1147 -0.51 9.73 29.18
C THR A 1147 0.48 8.77 28.51
N LEU A 1148 1.20 7.95 29.29
CA LEU A 1148 2.17 6.98 28.77
C LEU A 1148 1.51 5.76 28.14
N GLU A 1149 0.47 5.19 28.79
CA GLU A 1149 -0.28 4.04 28.26
C GLU A 1149 -0.71 4.27 26.80
N LYS A 1150 -1.23 5.47 26.48
CA LYS A 1150 -1.63 5.87 25.13
C LYS A 1150 -0.43 6.05 24.17
N ALA A 1151 0.65 6.68 24.62
CA ALA A 1151 1.79 7.00 23.77
C ALA A 1151 2.57 5.75 23.30
N ILE A 1152 2.61 4.72 24.15
CA ILE A 1152 3.23 3.42 23.84
C ILE A 1152 2.41 2.64 22.80
N GLU A 1153 1.07 2.75 22.84
CA GLU A 1153 0.20 2.17 21.80
C GLU A 1153 0.46 2.86 20.45
N GLU A 1154 0.49 4.20 20.43
CA GLU A 1154 0.72 4.99 19.20
C GLU A 1154 2.13 4.80 18.60
N ALA A 1155 3.16 4.57 19.42
CA ALA A 1155 4.53 4.37 18.94
C ALA A 1155 4.85 2.94 18.45
N LYS A 1156 3.97 1.95 18.67
CA LYS A 1156 4.27 0.52 18.42
C LYS A 1156 3.80 -0.04 17.07
N GLY A 1157 3.34 0.80 16.14
CA GLY A 1157 2.96 0.33 14.80
C GLY A 1157 1.79 -0.66 14.80
N LYS A 1158 0.73 -0.28 15.50
CA LYS A 1158 -0.62 -0.83 15.32
C LYS A 1158 -1.59 0.35 15.24
N GLU A 1159 -2.08 0.74 14.08
CA GLU A 1159 -1.98 0.12 12.74
C GLU A 1159 -0.84 0.71 11.88
#